data_AF-A0A975RYN9-F1
#
_entry.id   AF-A0A975RYN9-F1
#
_cell.length_a   1.000
_cell.length_b   1.000
_cell.length_c   1.000
_cell.angle_alpha   90.00
_cell.angle_beta   90.00
_cell.angle_gamma   90.00
#
_symmetry.space_group_name_H-M   'P 1'
#
loop_
_entity.id
_entity.type
_entity.pdbx_description
1 polymer ?
#
loop_
_entity_poly.entity_id
_entity_poly.type
_entity_poly.pdbx_seq_one_letter_code
_entity_poly.pdbx_strand_id
1 'polypeptide(L)'
;MKHYRPHIFVVVALAIVLASGWHSTLRNALTDLRFAWQSRQASGDIVVVAIDAPSIEKIGVWPWPRRLHADLLRRLEGADVKDVVFDVDFSTPSDAASDRAFVEALQAAGGSVVLPSFKQPASDGGNVTAVHINRPLNQFGDHSWTAIVNVAVEPDGLVRRYPFGEKLDGQFLPSMGAVLAGQYSTRNAPFLIDFGIRAASIPKVSYADVLRGDEVTLNKIRGKKVIIGGTALELGDRFSVPNGGVVSGPILQTLAAESILQNRNLRWTSDVVALAGLCIISLIMMLSWRRLSAGVRVIVLVGMAAAAEAIAILLQAKLPLVLDTSLLLTAIAVYMAAIALDEIDFRGLLGRIAESRFQRIAMSLGDGLVCTDSNQRITVWNPGAVAIFGYGPEEMIGRRFDMILAPQAKAEPGYTSTCEKVRARSRQPGGLVTEFDGLRKDGEVFPVEACFSGWQGTDGFQYGAILRDISVRKREAERIRYLAEHDSLTGLANRNTLNVTLAEMISGAEKDASEVALLVVGLDGFQHINDMLGHACGDRVLCAVSERLNAQIGGAGIVARLSGDEFAIAIRCGELYETAAQLAERIALAFDAPLATAGRQHRIKVSIGAAIYPGDGRTAEELLSNSHLAFCRAKATKRGGHVVFEGAIRRELESRLTLEAELVLAAERNEFELFYQPQVRLADGGLIGAEALIRWRHPVRGLVSPAEFMPVVNTSSISDRVAGWVLVTACRQARTWERAGHNVRIGVNLSPSQLQSGDLATSVAEVLDITGLTPSLLELEVTEDILLLDEQRVLDTVLRIQELGVRVVFDDFGTGYASLSYLKKFPLDGLKIDRSFVLELLADSGDAAIVGSTISLSKQLGLSVIAEGIENRATADLLASMGCEEGQGYFFGRPMPAQAFEEQFLTVRESTARVLAGGEAA
;
A
#
# COMPACT_ATOMS: atom_id res chain seq x y z
N MET A 1 -17.13 65.92 6.76
CA MET A 1 -17.07 64.60 6.07
C MET A 1 -15.68 64.18 5.58
N LYS A 2 -14.64 65.03 5.51
CA LYS A 2 -13.25 64.62 5.16
C LYS A 2 -12.52 63.80 6.25
N HIS A 3 -13.16 63.48 7.38
CA HIS A 3 -12.46 63.11 8.62
C HIS A 3 -12.58 61.63 9.03
N TYR A 4 -13.34 60.81 8.28
CA TYR A 4 -13.58 59.38 8.59
C TYR A 4 -13.13 58.42 7.48
N ARG A 5 -12.49 58.93 6.42
CA ARG A 5 -12.06 58.14 5.25
C ARG A 5 -11.22 56.91 5.60
N PRO A 6 -10.14 56.97 6.41
CA PRO A 6 -9.30 55.81 6.68
C PRO A 6 -10.03 54.69 7.44
N HIS A 7 -10.95 55.03 8.34
CA HIS A 7 -11.73 54.05 9.10
C HIS A 7 -12.73 53.30 8.21
N ILE A 8 -13.34 53.99 7.23
CA ILE A 8 -14.22 53.36 6.24
C ILE A 8 -13.43 52.34 5.40
N PHE A 9 -12.20 52.67 4.98
CA PHE A 9 -11.33 51.74 4.26
C PHE A 9 -11.02 50.47 5.08
N VAL A 10 -10.75 50.61 6.38
CA VAL A 10 -10.50 49.45 7.26
C VAL A 10 -11.73 48.57 7.39
N VAL A 11 -12.92 49.15 7.58
CA VAL A 11 -14.18 48.36 7.68
C VAL A 11 -14.46 47.61 6.38
N VAL A 12 -14.28 48.26 5.22
CA VAL A 12 -14.47 47.63 3.90
C VAL A 12 -13.44 46.52 3.68
N ALA A 13 -12.17 46.76 4.01
CA ALA A 13 -11.11 45.76 3.87
C ALA A 13 -11.35 44.54 4.77
N LEU A 14 -11.76 44.74 6.02
CA LEU A 14 -12.12 43.65 6.93
C LEU A 14 -13.33 42.85 6.42
N ALA A 15 -14.34 43.53 5.87
CA ALA A 15 -15.50 42.85 5.26
C ALA A 15 -15.09 41.99 4.06
N ILE A 16 -14.17 42.47 3.21
CA ILE A 16 -13.63 41.70 2.08
C ILE A 16 -12.82 40.49 2.57
N VAL A 17 -11.97 40.65 3.59
CA VAL A 17 -11.16 39.57 4.16
C VAL A 17 -12.02 38.49 4.83
N LEU A 18 -13.12 38.89 5.48
CA LEU A 18 -14.11 37.96 6.03
C LEU A 18 -14.90 37.25 4.93
N ALA A 19 -15.34 37.96 3.88
CA ALA A 19 -16.11 37.39 2.77
C ALA A 19 -15.29 36.44 1.88
N SER A 20 -13.98 36.70 1.73
CA SER A 20 -13.07 35.88 0.91
C SER A 20 -12.56 34.62 1.63
N GLY A 21 -12.80 34.47 2.93
CA GLY A 21 -12.29 33.36 3.72
C GLY A 21 -10.79 33.44 4.04
N TRP A 22 -10.05 34.44 3.55
CA TRP A 22 -8.61 34.61 3.81
C TRP A 22 -8.26 34.73 5.29
N HIS A 23 -9.21 35.21 6.09
CA HIS A 23 -9.10 35.27 7.54
C HIS A 23 -8.74 33.92 8.18
N SER A 24 -9.36 32.81 7.76
CA SER A 24 -9.09 31.49 8.37
C SER A 24 -7.68 30.99 8.05
N THR A 25 -7.21 31.21 6.83
CA THR A 25 -5.85 30.87 6.39
C THR A 25 -4.80 31.63 7.18
N LEU A 26 -4.97 32.95 7.32
CA LEU A 26 -4.04 33.79 8.09
C LEU A 26 -4.05 33.42 9.59
N ARG A 27 -5.25 33.19 10.14
CA ARG A 27 -5.41 32.73 11.53
C ARG A 27 -4.68 31.41 11.79
N ASN A 28 -4.86 30.42 10.92
CA ASN A 28 -4.19 29.12 11.05
C ASN A 28 -2.67 29.25 10.92
N ALA A 29 -2.18 30.01 9.93
CA ALA A 29 -0.74 30.23 9.74
C ALA A 29 -0.07 30.90 10.94
N LEU A 30 -0.74 31.89 11.57
CA LEU A 30 -0.23 32.53 12.78
C LEU A 30 -0.20 31.57 13.97
N THR A 31 -1.24 30.77 14.15
CA THR A 31 -1.28 29.75 15.22
C THR A 31 -0.19 28.70 15.04
N ASP A 32 0.04 28.26 13.81
CA ASP A 32 1.08 27.27 13.49
C ASP A 32 2.48 27.82 13.78
N LEU A 33 2.75 29.07 13.38
CA LEU A 33 4.02 29.74 13.66
C LEU A 33 4.30 29.84 15.17
N ARG A 34 3.25 30.03 15.98
CA ARG A 34 3.39 30.09 17.45
C ARG A 34 3.78 28.75 18.06
N PHE A 35 3.37 27.62 17.47
CA PHE A 35 3.83 26.30 17.92
C PHE A 35 5.33 26.11 17.73
N ALA A 36 5.94 26.71 16.70
CA ALA A 36 7.38 26.61 16.49
C ALA A 36 8.20 27.20 17.65
N TRP A 37 7.67 28.23 18.31
CA TRP A 37 8.32 28.92 19.44
C TRP A 37 8.08 28.22 20.78
N GLN A 38 7.20 27.23 20.82
CA GLN A 38 6.90 26.45 22.00
C GLN A 38 7.55 25.06 21.86
N SER A 39 8.14 24.56 22.94
CA SER A 39 8.66 23.20 22.96
C SER A 39 8.32 22.58 24.31
N ARG A 40 7.45 21.58 24.28
CA ARG A 40 7.00 20.80 25.43
C ARG A 40 7.32 19.34 25.17
N GLN A 41 7.67 18.63 26.24
CA GLN A 41 7.80 17.18 26.19
C GLN A 41 6.45 16.53 26.50
N ALA A 42 6.23 15.34 25.95
CA ALA A 42 5.15 14.47 26.37
C ALA A 42 5.31 14.12 27.86
N SER A 43 4.20 13.86 28.55
CA SER A 43 4.19 13.46 29.96
C SER A 43 4.97 12.15 30.19
N GLY A 44 5.03 11.31 29.16
CA GLY A 44 5.59 9.97 29.23
C GLY A 44 4.66 8.98 29.92
N ASP A 45 3.38 9.33 30.15
CA ASP A 45 2.37 8.44 30.72
C ASP A 45 1.74 7.50 29.69
N ILE A 46 1.84 7.87 28.40
CA ILE A 46 1.43 7.05 27.27
C ILE A 46 2.68 6.59 26.52
N VAL A 47 2.74 5.29 26.21
CA VAL A 47 3.80 4.67 25.39
C VAL A 47 3.20 4.08 24.13
N VAL A 48 3.85 4.32 22.99
CA VAL A 48 3.45 3.74 21.72
C VAL A 48 4.18 2.41 21.52
N VAL A 49 3.41 1.32 21.43
CA VAL A 49 3.90 0.03 20.96
C VAL A 49 3.79 0.04 19.43
N ALA A 50 4.93 0.27 18.81
CA ALA A 50 5.05 0.56 17.40
C ALA A 50 5.09 -0.72 16.57
N ILE A 51 4.11 -0.87 15.67
CA ILE A 51 4.23 -1.77 14.51
C ILE A 51 5.16 -1.04 13.53
N ASP A 52 6.46 -1.25 13.73
CA ASP A 52 7.56 -0.59 13.02
C ASP A 52 8.16 -1.50 11.95
N ALA A 53 9.00 -0.94 11.07
CA ALA A 53 9.65 -1.71 10.01
C ALA A 53 10.43 -2.95 10.55
N PRO A 54 11.18 -2.86 11.67
CA PRO A 54 11.80 -4.04 12.28
C PRO A 54 10.81 -5.11 12.75
N SER A 55 9.61 -4.73 13.21
CA SER A 55 8.59 -5.71 13.59
C SER A 55 8.00 -6.41 12.37
N ILE A 56 7.76 -5.67 11.27
CA ILE A 56 7.30 -6.24 9.99
C ILE A 56 8.35 -7.20 9.43
N GLU A 57 9.62 -6.81 9.45
CA GLU A 57 10.73 -7.65 8.99
C GLU A 57 10.85 -8.96 9.78
N LYS A 58 10.67 -8.90 11.12
CA LYS A 58 10.83 -10.08 12.00
C LYS A 58 9.60 -10.99 12.03
N ILE A 59 8.40 -10.44 11.95
CA ILE A 59 7.14 -11.19 12.13
C ILE A 59 6.60 -11.65 10.77
N GLY A 60 6.79 -10.86 9.72
CA GLY A 60 6.29 -11.15 8.38
C GLY A 60 5.20 -10.19 7.92
N VAL A 61 4.45 -10.63 6.90
CA VAL A 61 3.52 -9.80 6.13
C VAL A 61 2.32 -9.36 6.98
N TRP A 62 2.02 -8.05 6.95
CA TRP A 62 0.82 -7.47 7.55
C TRP A 62 -0.42 -7.67 6.63
N PRO A 63 -1.64 -7.91 7.16
CA PRO A 63 -2.04 -7.96 8.56
C PRO A 63 -1.66 -9.26 9.26
N TRP A 64 -1.29 -9.16 10.54
CA TRP A 64 -0.84 -10.30 11.33
C TRP A 64 -2.02 -11.11 11.93
N PRO A 65 -1.84 -12.42 12.20
CA PRO A 65 -2.84 -13.24 12.88
C PRO A 65 -3.17 -12.71 14.29
N ARG A 66 -4.45 -12.77 14.69
CA ARG A 66 -4.89 -12.22 16.00
C ARG A 66 -4.29 -12.91 17.21
N ARG A 67 -3.78 -14.14 17.06
CA ARG A 67 -3.01 -14.82 18.10
C ARG A 67 -1.80 -13.98 18.56
N LEU A 68 -1.15 -13.26 17.65
CA LEU A 68 -0.03 -12.38 18.01
C LEU A 68 -0.48 -11.16 18.82
N HIS A 69 -1.68 -10.64 18.57
CA HIS A 69 -2.27 -9.57 19.39
C HIS A 69 -2.71 -10.08 20.77
N ALA A 70 -3.20 -11.33 20.84
CA ALA A 70 -3.52 -12.01 22.10
C ALA A 70 -2.26 -12.23 22.96
N ASP A 71 -1.18 -12.74 22.35
CA ASP A 71 0.09 -12.97 23.02
C ASP A 71 0.71 -11.64 23.49
N LEU A 72 0.64 -10.60 22.66
CA LEU A 72 1.05 -9.25 23.05
C LEU A 72 0.25 -8.75 24.26
N LEU A 73 -1.08 -8.90 24.25
CA LEU A 73 -1.94 -8.44 25.35
C LEU A 73 -1.57 -9.12 26.67
N ARG A 74 -1.33 -10.44 26.66
CA ARG A 74 -0.86 -11.18 27.85
C ARG A 74 0.49 -10.67 28.36
N ARG A 75 1.42 -10.30 27.45
CA ARG A 75 2.72 -9.71 27.82
C ARG A 75 2.55 -8.32 28.45
N LEU A 76 1.64 -7.51 27.94
CA LEU A 76 1.33 -6.18 28.47
C LEU A 76 0.68 -6.27 29.86
N GLU A 77 -0.26 -7.20 30.05
CA GLU A 77 -0.84 -7.49 31.37
C GLU A 77 0.21 -7.95 32.37
N GLY A 78 1.08 -8.89 31.97
CA GLY A 78 2.19 -9.34 32.80
C GLY A 78 3.19 -8.23 33.17
N ALA A 79 3.21 -7.14 32.41
CA ALA A 79 4.02 -5.95 32.68
C ALA A 79 3.29 -4.88 33.50
N ASP A 80 2.07 -5.13 33.97
CA ASP A 80 1.26 -4.20 34.79
C ASP A 80 0.99 -2.85 34.07
N VAL A 81 0.61 -2.93 32.80
CA VAL A 81 0.15 -1.78 31.99
C VAL A 81 -1.26 -1.38 32.43
N LYS A 82 -1.55 -0.06 32.51
CA LYS A 82 -2.82 0.46 33.04
C LYS A 82 -4.01 0.28 32.09
N ASP A 83 -3.83 0.72 30.85
CA ASP A 83 -4.84 0.71 29.79
C ASP A 83 -4.16 0.27 28.49
N VAL A 84 -4.81 -0.58 27.71
CA VAL A 84 -4.30 -1.04 26.41
C VAL A 84 -5.25 -0.60 25.30
N VAL A 85 -4.71 0.10 24.32
CA VAL A 85 -5.48 0.66 23.22
C VAL A 85 -4.94 0.14 21.90
N PHE A 86 -5.81 -0.39 21.05
CA PHE A 86 -5.44 -0.80 19.71
C PHE A 86 -5.90 0.24 18.67
N ASP A 87 -4.98 0.60 17.79
CA ASP A 87 -5.20 1.34 16.55
C ASP A 87 -4.96 0.39 15.36
N VAL A 88 -5.72 -0.71 15.35
CA VAL A 88 -5.69 -1.79 14.38
C VAL A 88 -7.14 -2.21 14.09
N ASP A 89 -7.46 -2.47 12.82
CA ASP A 89 -8.82 -2.84 12.42
C ASP A 89 -9.18 -4.28 12.85
N PHE A 90 -10.24 -4.43 13.64
CA PHE A 90 -10.80 -5.71 14.08
C PHE A 90 -12.23 -5.95 13.56
N SER A 91 -12.64 -5.27 12.48
CA SER A 91 -13.98 -5.36 11.91
C SER A 91 -14.20 -6.58 11.00
N THR A 92 -13.14 -7.20 10.49
CA THR A 92 -13.19 -8.37 9.61
C THR A 92 -12.63 -9.62 10.29
N PRO A 93 -13.21 -10.82 10.14
CA PRO A 93 -12.67 -12.03 10.77
C PRO A 93 -11.27 -12.39 10.25
N SER A 94 -10.43 -12.92 11.15
CA SER A 94 -9.15 -13.56 10.80
C SER A 94 -9.38 -15.07 10.77
N ASP A 95 -8.49 -15.89 11.34
CA ASP A 95 -8.75 -17.31 11.56
C ASP A 95 -9.46 -17.59 12.91
N ALA A 96 -10.30 -18.61 12.95
CA ALA A 96 -11.14 -18.91 14.11
C ALA A 96 -10.35 -19.32 15.38
N ALA A 97 -9.11 -19.78 15.24
CA ALA A 97 -8.28 -20.14 16.39
C ALA A 97 -7.65 -18.88 17.00
N SER A 98 -7.10 -17.99 16.18
CA SER A 98 -6.58 -16.68 16.57
C SER A 98 -7.67 -15.77 17.13
N ASP A 99 -8.87 -15.78 16.54
CA ASP A 99 -10.02 -15.02 17.04
C ASP A 99 -10.40 -15.47 18.45
N ARG A 100 -10.48 -16.79 18.70
CA ARG A 100 -10.73 -17.33 20.04
C ARG A 100 -9.63 -16.97 21.03
N ALA A 101 -8.36 -17.11 20.64
CA ALA A 101 -7.23 -16.75 21.48
C ALA A 101 -7.27 -15.26 21.87
N PHE A 102 -7.71 -14.39 20.97
CA PHE A 102 -7.87 -12.97 21.22
C PHE A 102 -9.07 -12.68 22.14
N VAL A 103 -10.20 -13.35 21.96
CA VAL A 103 -11.34 -13.27 22.89
C VAL A 103 -10.92 -13.66 24.31
N GLU A 104 -10.23 -14.78 24.47
CA GLU A 104 -9.73 -15.24 25.78
C GLU A 104 -8.78 -14.21 26.42
N ALA A 105 -7.90 -13.60 25.63
CA ALA A 105 -7.01 -12.56 26.11
C ALA A 105 -7.79 -11.29 26.52
N LEU A 106 -8.79 -10.86 25.74
CA LEU A 106 -9.65 -9.71 26.11
C LEU A 106 -10.45 -9.98 27.40
N GLN A 107 -10.93 -11.20 27.59
CA GLN A 107 -11.61 -11.60 28.82
C GLN A 107 -10.68 -11.59 30.03
N ALA A 108 -9.44 -12.07 29.86
CA ALA A 108 -8.40 -12.01 30.90
C ALA A 108 -8.03 -10.58 31.28
N ALA A 109 -8.01 -9.66 30.31
CA ALA A 109 -7.74 -8.23 30.50
C ALA A 109 -8.80 -7.49 31.32
N GLY A 110 -9.96 -8.12 31.58
CA GLY A 110 -11.01 -7.57 32.43
C GLY A 110 -11.65 -6.27 31.93
N GLY A 111 -11.59 -6.00 30.62
CA GLY A 111 -12.21 -4.81 30.00
C GLY A 111 -11.36 -3.54 30.05
N SER A 112 -10.06 -3.64 30.31
CA SER A 112 -9.08 -2.51 30.20
C SER A 112 -8.60 -2.24 28.76
N VAL A 113 -9.16 -2.96 27.79
CA VAL A 113 -8.75 -2.91 26.38
C VAL A 113 -9.75 -2.10 25.57
N VAL A 114 -9.23 -1.22 24.71
CA VAL A 114 -10.00 -0.36 23.83
C VAL A 114 -9.70 -0.72 22.37
N LEU A 115 -10.74 -0.97 21.59
CA LEU A 115 -10.66 -1.28 20.16
C LEU A 115 -11.24 -0.12 19.32
N PRO A 116 -10.72 0.08 18.10
CA PRO A 116 -11.10 1.24 17.30
C PRO A 116 -12.42 1.01 16.55
N SER A 117 -13.11 2.11 16.28
CA SER A 117 -14.22 2.17 15.34
C SER A 117 -14.03 3.39 14.43
N PHE A 118 -14.38 3.28 13.16
CA PHE A 118 -14.15 4.35 12.20
C PHE A 118 -15.22 4.42 11.11
N LYS A 119 -15.31 5.59 10.47
CA LYS A 119 -16.25 5.86 9.38
C LYS A 119 -15.51 5.80 8.05
N GLN A 120 -15.99 4.98 7.13
CA GLN A 120 -15.57 4.98 5.74
C GLN A 120 -16.65 5.61 4.85
N PRO A 121 -16.29 6.46 3.87
CA PRO A 121 -17.22 6.82 2.81
C PRO A 121 -17.55 5.55 2.02
N ALA A 122 -18.82 5.16 1.92
CA ALA A 122 -19.18 4.00 1.12
C ALA A 122 -18.99 4.33 -0.37
N SER A 123 -18.18 3.53 -1.06
CA SER A 123 -18.05 3.56 -2.51
C SER A 123 -19.09 2.63 -3.14
N ASP A 124 -20.37 2.95 -2.98
CA ASP A 124 -21.43 2.36 -3.80
C ASP A 124 -21.69 3.27 -4.99
N GLY A 125 -21.68 2.69 -6.18
CA GLY A 125 -21.78 3.40 -7.45
C GLY A 125 -22.89 4.46 -7.45
N GLY A 126 -22.49 5.72 -7.62
CA GLY A 126 -23.37 6.80 -8.06
C GLY A 126 -23.91 7.78 -7.01
N ASN A 127 -23.75 7.58 -5.69
CA ASN A 127 -24.17 8.58 -4.70
C ASN A 127 -23.30 8.60 -3.43
N VAL A 128 -22.56 9.69 -3.22
CA VAL A 128 -21.65 9.93 -2.07
C VAL A 128 -22.43 10.32 -0.81
N THR A 129 -23.32 9.45 -0.28
CA THR A 129 -24.08 9.77 0.95
C THR A 129 -24.18 8.66 1.99
N ALA A 130 -23.83 7.40 1.67
CA ALA A 130 -23.76 6.35 2.69
C ALA A 130 -22.39 6.37 3.38
N VAL A 131 -22.38 6.53 4.71
CA VAL A 131 -21.18 6.39 5.54
C VAL A 131 -21.23 5.02 6.18
N HIS A 132 -20.29 4.14 5.84
CA HIS A 132 -20.16 2.82 6.47
C HIS A 132 -19.38 2.98 7.78
N ILE A 133 -19.85 2.35 8.86
CA ILE A 133 -19.21 2.41 10.18
C ILE A 133 -18.61 1.04 10.45
N ASN A 134 -17.28 0.96 10.47
CA ASN A 134 -16.59 -0.25 10.88
C ASN A 134 -16.48 -0.28 12.39
N ARG A 135 -16.98 -1.35 12.99
CA ARG A 135 -16.88 -1.65 14.42
C ARG A 135 -16.13 -2.97 14.58
N PRO A 136 -15.46 -3.20 15.73
CA PRO A 136 -14.91 -4.52 16.03
C PRO A 136 -16.00 -5.58 15.94
N LEU A 137 -15.64 -6.81 15.55
CA LEU A 137 -16.57 -7.93 15.58
C LEU A 137 -17.24 -8.04 16.96
N ASN A 138 -18.52 -8.41 16.99
CA ASN A 138 -19.32 -8.45 18.22
C ASN A 138 -18.62 -9.24 19.34
N GLN A 139 -18.01 -10.38 19.01
CA GLN A 139 -17.27 -11.22 19.96
C GLN A 139 -16.09 -10.51 20.66
N PHE A 140 -15.52 -9.46 20.07
CA PHE A 140 -14.51 -8.63 20.72
C PHE A 140 -15.12 -7.40 21.38
N GLY A 141 -16.12 -6.79 20.74
CA GLY A 141 -16.84 -5.63 21.27
C GLY A 141 -17.52 -5.90 22.61
N ASP A 142 -17.97 -7.14 22.85
CA ASP A 142 -18.59 -7.55 24.12
C ASP A 142 -17.61 -7.62 25.29
N HIS A 143 -16.30 -7.66 25.01
CA HIS A 143 -15.22 -7.79 26.00
C HIS A 143 -14.23 -6.62 25.97
N SER A 144 -14.52 -5.56 25.22
CA SER A 144 -13.65 -4.39 25.08
C SER A 144 -14.45 -3.09 25.02
N TRP A 145 -13.79 -1.99 25.31
CA TRP A 145 -14.35 -0.67 25.06
C TRP A 145 -14.15 -0.31 23.59
N THR A 146 -15.03 0.53 23.06
CA THR A 146 -14.91 1.04 21.69
C THR A 146 -14.66 2.53 21.69
N ALA A 147 -13.79 2.98 20.79
CA ALA A 147 -13.46 4.39 20.64
C ALA A 147 -13.31 4.78 19.18
N ILE A 148 -13.68 6.01 18.84
CA ILE A 148 -13.60 6.49 17.46
C ILE A 148 -12.19 6.99 17.13
N VAL A 149 -11.63 6.56 16.00
CA VAL A 149 -10.28 6.94 15.54
C VAL A 149 -10.29 7.97 14.40
N ASN A 150 -11.47 8.46 14.00
CA ASN A 150 -11.60 9.41 12.90
C ASN A 150 -10.81 10.71 13.13
N VAL A 151 -10.07 11.11 12.11
CA VAL A 151 -9.30 12.35 12.08
C VAL A 151 -9.89 13.29 11.03
N ALA A 152 -10.11 14.55 11.40
CA ALA A 152 -10.60 15.58 10.49
C ALA A 152 -9.40 16.34 9.88
N VAL A 153 -9.23 16.21 8.56
CA VAL A 153 -8.25 16.98 7.79
C VAL A 153 -8.87 18.32 7.39
N GLU A 154 -8.17 19.43 7.66
CA GLU A 154 -8.62 20.77 7.25
C GLU A 154 -8.39 20.99 5.73
N PRO A 155 -9.03 21.99 5.09
CA PRO A 155 -8.92 22.20 3.64
C PRO A 155 -7.50 22.43 3.11
N ASP A 156 -6.56 22.80 3.97
CA ASP A 156 -5.13 22.95 3.65
C ASP A 156 -4.33 21.63 3.79
N GLY A 157 -5.02 20.51 4.03
CA GLY A 157 -4.41 19.18 4.14
C GLY A 157 -3.78 18.89 5.51
N LEU A 158 -3.90 19.82 6.48
CA LEU A 158 -3.31 19.67 7.81
C LEU A 158 -4.34 19.23 8.86
N VAL A 159 -3.88 18.45 9.84
CA VAL A 159 -4.69 18.08 11.00
C VAL A 159 -4.38 19.00 12.16
N ARG A 160 -5.36 19.83 12.54
CA ARG A 160 -5.27 20.70 13.74
C ARG A 160 -6.28 20.36 14.82
N ARG A 161 -7.48 19.94 14.41
CA ARG A 161 -8.62 19.73 15.29
C ARG A 161 -8.82 18.26 15.55
N TYR A 162 -9.17 17.94 16.79
CA TYR A 162 -9.47 16.60 17.23
C TYR A 162 -10.82 16.57 17.96
N PRO A 163 -11.74 15.66 17.60
CA PRO A 163 -13.02 15.52 18.30
C PRO A 163 -12.80 14.87 19.67
N PHE A 164 -13.63 15.19 20.67
CA PHE A 164 -13.68 14.42 21.92
C PHE A 164 -14.44 13.09 21.78
N GLY A 165 -15.20 12.96 20.69
CA GLY A 165 -16.05 11.82 20.39
C GLY A 165 -17.13 12.22 19.39
N GLU A 166 -17.86 11.24 18.89
CA GLU A 166 -18.94 11.43 17.93
C GLU A 166 -20.16 10.61 18.32
N LYS A 167 -21.34 11.05 17.86
CA LYS A 167 -22.54 10.22 17.97
C LYS A 167 -22.61 9.28 16.78
N LEU A 168 -22.61 7.98 17.06
CA LEU A 168 -22.78 6.87 16.13
C LEU A 168 -24.08 6.15 16.54
N ASP A 169 -25.05 6.05 15.64
CA ASP A 169 -26.35 5.41 15.88
C ASP A 169 -27.08 5.90 17.16
N GLY A 170 -26.97 7.20 17.45
CA GLY A 170 -27.57 7.82 18.63
C GLY A 170 -26.78 7.66 19.94
N GLN A 171 -25.76 6.79 19.97
CA GLN A 171 -24.86 6.62 21.12
C GLN A 171 -23.58 7.46 20.93
N PHE A 172 -23.10 8.09 22.00
CA PHE A 172 -21.84 8.84 21.96
C PHE A 172 -20.67 7.89 22.20
N LEU A 173 -19.78 7.78 21.22
CA LEU A 173 -18.50 7.11 21.40
C LEU A 173 -17.40 8.17 21.60
N PRO A 174 -16.59 8.06 22.67
CA PRO A 174 -15.43 8.92 22.86
C PRO A 174 -14.38 8.66 21.78
N SER A 175 -13.57 9.68 21.47
CA SER A 175 -12.42 9.51 20.58
C SER A 175 -11.27 8.81 21.28
N MET A 176 -10.40 8.16 20.50
CA MET A 176 -9.30 7.39 21.05
C MET A 176 -8.37 8.22 21.94
N GLY A 177 -8.03 9.44 21.50
CA GLY A 177 -7.26 10.38 22.31
C GLY A 177 -7.96 10.78 23.62
N ALA A 178 -9.29 10.88 23.63
CA ALA A 178 -10.05 11.17 24.85
C ALA A 178 -10.06 9.99 25.82
N VAL A 179 -10.20 8.75 25.31
CA VAL A 179 -10.14 7.53 26.12
C VAL A 179 -8.76 7.35 26.75
N LEU A 180 -7.69 7.52 25.98
CA LEU A 180 -6.31 7.50 26.49
C LEU A 180 -6.09 8.54 27.60
N ALA A 181 -6.74 9.71 27.48
CA ALA A 181 -6.70 10.74 28.51
C ALA A 181 -7.65 10.50 29.70
N GLY A 182 -8.46 9.43 29.68
CA GLY A 182 -9.45 9.11 30.71
C GLY A 182 -10.68 10.04 30.70
N GLN A 183 -11.01 10.65 29.56
CA GLN A 183 -12.17 11.51 29.39
C GLN A 183 -13.25 10.86 28.53
N TYR A 184 -14.43 10.65 29.12
CA TYR A 184 -15.56 9.95 28.50
C TYR A 184 -16.81 10.83 28.28
N SER A 185 -16.65 12.16 28.31
CA SER A 185 -17.78 13.10 28.37
C SER A 185 -18.43 13.40 27.01
N THR A 186 -19.75 13.48 26.99
CA THR A 186 -20.62 13.66 25.80
C THR A 186 -20.74 15.11 25.29
N ARG A 187 -20.11 16.09 25.96
CA ARG A 187 -20.42 17.54 25.78
C ARG A 187 -19.26 18.46 25.40
N ASN A 188 -18.15 17.93 24.92
CA ASN A 188 -17.00 18.78 24.58
C ASN A 188 -16.92 19.05 23.07
N ALA A 189 -16.88 20.33 22.69
CA ALA A 189 -16.59 20.76 21.33
C ALA A 189 -15.18 20.29 20.91
N PRO A 190 -14.93 20.04 19.61
CA PRO A 190 -13.60 19.68 19.13
C PRO A 190 -12.56 20.71 19.58
N PHE A 191 -11.38 20.22 19.96
CA PHE A 191 -10.28 21.04 20.44
C PHE A 191 -9.14 21.06 19.43
N LEU A 192 -8.22 22.02 19.59
CA LEU A 192 -6.97 22.05 18.83
C LEU A 192 -5.91 21.23 19.56
N ILE A 193 -5.20 20.37 18.83
CA ILE A 193 -4.05 19.64 19.35
C ILE A 193 -2.91 20.64 19.62
N ASP A 194 -2.25 20.53 20.77
CA ASP A 194 -1.09 21.37 21.09
C ASP A 194 0.17 20.81 20.43
N PHE A 195 0.46 21.25 19.20
CA PHE A 195 1.69 20.89 18.48
C PHE A 195 2.96 21.55 19.04
N GLY A 196 2.86 22.29 20.16
CA GLY A 196 4.02 22.61 20.98
C GLY A 196 4.58 21.36 21.69
N ILE A 197 3.76 20.32 21.89
CA ILE A 197 4.19 19.01 22.39
C ILE A 197 4.92 18.26 21.26
N ARG A 198 6.21 17.95 21.48
CA ARG A 198 7.05 17.35 20.44
C ARG A 198 6.70 15.87 20.26
N ALA A 199 6.25 15.48 19.08
CA ALA A 199 5.99 14.09 18.73
C ALA A 199 7.19 13.17 19.01
N ALA A 200 8.42 13.65 18.76
CA ALA A 200 9.66 12.91 19.02
C ALA A 200 9.93 12.61 20.51
N SER A 201 9.24 13.30 21.43
CA SER A 201 9.37 13.06 22.88
C SER A 201 8.41 11.99 23.41
N ILE A 202 7.48 11.50 22.57
CA ILE A 202 6.57 10.40 22.94
C ILE A 202 7.38 9.10 23.06
N PRO A 203 7.34 8.42 24.21
CA PRO A 203 8.01 7.13 24.36
C PRO A 203 7.48 6.10 23.37
N LYS A 204 8.39 5.36 22.75
CA LYS A 204 8.06 4.30 21.79
C LYS A 204 8.87 3.03 22.06
N VAL A 205 8.23 1.89 21.87
CA VAL A 205 8.85 0.56 21.93
C VAL A 205 8.37 -0.27 20.75
N SER A 206 9.20 -1.20 20.28
CA SER A 206 8.86 -2.05 19.12
C SER A 206 7.88 -3.15 19.50
N TYR A 207 6.89 -3.43 18.65
CA TYR A 207 5.92 -4.51 18.85
C TYR A 207 6.60 -5.87 19.05
N ALA A 208 7.59 -6.18 18.20
CA ALA A 208 8.32 -7.44 18.27
C ALA A 208 9.13 -7.58 19.58
N ASP A 209 9.59 -6.47 20.17
CA ASP A 209 10.35 -6.51 21.43
C ASP A 209 9.45 -6.80 22.63
N VAL A 210 8.25 -6.21 22.65
CA VAL A 210 7.22 -6.51 23.66
C VAL A 210 6.76 -7.96 23.56
N LEU A 211 6.50 -8.45 22.33
CA LEU A 211 6.04 -9.82 22.10
C LEU A 211 7.08 -10.86 22.57
N ARG A 212 8.37 -10.60 22.32
CA ARG A 212 9.48 -11.44 22.79
C ARG A 212 9.68 -11.41 24.31
N GLY A 213 9.08 -10.44 25.00
CA GLY A 213 9.20 -10.29 26.45
C GLY A 213 10.55 -9.72 26.90
N ASP A 214 11.15 -8.83 26.10
CA ASP A 214 12.40 -8.16 26.47
C ASP A 214 12.22 -7.33 27.76
N GLU A 215 12.96 -7.65 28.82
CA GLU A 215 12.78 -7.03 30.15
C GLU A 215 13.02 -5.52 30.14
N VAL A 216 13.98 -5.04 29.32
CA VAL A 216 14.27 -3.60 29.18
C VAL A 216 13.07 -2.88 28.59
N THR A 217 12.45 -3.47 27.58
CA THR A 217 11.25 -2.95 26.92
C THR A 217 10.04 -3.01 27.83
N LEU A 218 9.79 -4.13 28.53
CA LEU A 218 8.68 -4.28 29.47
C LEU A 218 8.78 -3.31 30.65
N ASN A 219 9.98 -3.01 31.12
CA ASN A 219 10.18 -2.00 32.17
C ASN A 219 9.86 -0.57 31.72
N LYS A 220 9.97 -0.24 30.42
CA LYS A 220 9.60 1.08 29.88
C LYS A 220 8.10 1.32 29.82
N ILE A 221 7.30 0.25 29.73
CA ILE A 221 5.83 0.30 29.62
C ILE A 221 5.10 0.05 30.95
N ARG A 222 5.81 -0.45 31.97
CA ARG A 222 5.24 -0.77 33.29
C ARG A 222 4.51 0.42 33.92
N GLY A 223 3.26 0.23 34.32
CA GLY A 223 2.43 1.26 34.96
C GLY A 223 2.01 2.42 34.04
N LYS A 224 2.25 2.29 32.73
CA LYS A 224 1.90 3.28 31.70
C LYS A 224 0.65 2.87 30.94
N LYS A 225 0.08 3.78 30.17
CA LYS A 225 -0.96 3.48 29.19
C LYS A 225 -0.30 3.18 27.85
N VAL A 226 -0.84 2.25 27.10
CA VAL A 226 -0.24 1.77 25.86
C VAL A 226 -1.21 1.95 24.70
N ILE A 227 -0.70 2.49 23.60
CA ILE A 227 -1.36 2.47 22.30
C ILE A 227 -0.53 1.62 21.32
N ILE A 228 -1.19 0.69 20.64
CA ILE A 228 -0.58 -0.25 19.70
C ILE A 228 -1.06 0.12 18.30
N GLY A 229 -0.16 0.36 17.36
CA GLY A 229 -0.58 0.64 15.99
C GLY A 229 0.55 0.86 15.00
N GLY A 230 0.13 1.10 13.74
CA GLY A 230 1.02 1.28 12.59
C GLY A 230 1.91 2.51 12.72
N THR A 231 3.23 2.31 12.66
CA THR A 231 4.20 3.43 12.57
C THR A 231 5.16 3.30 11.38
N ALA A 232 5.28 2.09 10.84
CA ALA A 232 6.02 1.82 9.61
C ALA A 232 5.47 2.64 8.43
N LEU A 233 6.34 3.02 7.48
CA LEU A 233 5.95 3.83 6.31
C LEU A 233 4.97 3.07 5.41
N GLU A 234 5.14 1.74 5.36
CA GLU A 234 4.44 0.78 4.53
C GLU A 234 2.96 0.60 4.93
N LEU A 235 2.59 0.98 6.15
CA LEU A 235 1.23 0.82 6.68
C LEU A 235 0.28 1.99 6.33
N GLY A 236 0.79 3.05 5.68
CA GLY A 236 -0.02 4.07 5.01
C GLY A 236 -0.78 5.07 5.90
N ASP A 237 -0.87 4.85 7.21
CA ASP A 237 -1.64 5.71 8.13
C ASP A 237 -0.83 6.93 8.61
N ARG A 238 -0.77 8.00 7.80
CA ARG A 238 0.02 9.21 8.06
C ARG A 238 -0.75 10.50 7.85
N PHE A 239 -0.50 11.47 8.74
CA PHE A 239 -1.14 12.77 8.74
C PHE A 239 -0.11 13.90 8.72
N SER A 240 -0.35 14.89 7.86
CA SER A 240 0.39 16.15 7.85
C SER A 240 -0.09 17.03 9.01
N VAL A 241 0.86 17.53 9.80
CA VAL A 241 0.60 18.36 10.98
C VAL A 241 1.37 19.69 10.88
N PRO A 242 0.97 20.72 11.63
CA PRO A 242 1.67 22.01 11.64
C PRO A 242 3.20 21.90 11.82
N ASN A 243 3.92 22.90 11.30
CA ASN A 243 5.39 22.96 11.28
C ASN A 243 6.10 21.90 10.41
N GLY A 244 5.43 21.44 9.34
CA GLY A 244 6.02 20.54 8.35
C GLY A 244 6.26 19.11 8.84
N GLY A 245 5.62 18.72 9.95
CA GLY A 245 5.69 17.36 10.48
C GLY A 245 4.73 16.42 9.77
N VAL A 246 5.14 15.16 9.63
CA VAL A 246 4.26 14.04 9.26
C VAL A 246 4.33 13.01 10.37
N VAL A 247 3.17 12.62 10.91
CA VAL A 247 3.06 11.68 12.04
C VAL A 247 2.12 10.54 11.69
N SER A 248 2.31 9.37 12.30
CA SER A 248 1.38 8.25 12.14
C SER A 248 0.11 8.44 12.99
N GLY A 249 -0.98 7.74 12.65
CA GLY A 249 -2.23 7.76 13.43
C GLY A 249 -2.05 7.55 14.93
N PRO A 250 -1.31 6.51 15.39
CA PRO A 250 -1.09 6.28 16.82
C PRO A 250 -0.37 7.44 17.51
N ILE A 251 0.59 8.07 16.81
CA ILE A 251 1.32 9.22 17.34
C ILE A 251 0.41 10.45 17.42
N LEU A 252 -0.44 10.66 16.41
CA LEU A 252 -1.42 11.76 16.41
C LEU A 252 -2.45 11.60 17.54
N GLN A 253 -2.99 10.39 17.73
CA GLN A 253 -3.90 10.08 18.83
C GLN A 253 -3.23 10.29 20.20
N THR A 254 -1.96 9.94 20.32
CA THR A 254 -1.16 10.19 21.52
C THR A 254 -0.95 11.69 21.75
N LEU A 255 -0.66 12.49 20.71
CA LEU A 255 -0.56 13.96 20.81
C LEU A 255 -1.88 14.59 21.27
N ALA A 256 -3.01 14.09 20.76
CA ALA A 256 -4.33 14.53 21.20
C ALA A 256 -4.58 14.19 22.67
N ALA A 257 -4.22 12.97 23.10
CA ALA A 257 -4.32 12.54 24.50
C ALA A 257 -3.41 13.36 25.43
N GLU A 258 -2.15 13.56 25.05
CA GLU A 258 -1.17 14.40 25.76
C GLU A 258 -1.66 15.86 25.88
N SER A 259 -2.31 16.37 24.83
CA SER A 259 -2.94 17.69 24.89
C SER A 259 -4.03 17.74 25.97
N ILE A 260 -4.80 16.67 26.17
CA ILE A 260 -5.82 16.62 27.23
C ILE A 260 -5.18 16.42 28.62
N LEU A 261 -4.25 15.47 28.75
CA LEU A 261 -3.58 15.13 30.02
C LEU A 261 -2.81 16.32 30.61
N GLN A 262 -2.16 17.11 29.75
CA GLN A 262 -1.44 18.30 30.18
C GLN A 262 -2.33 19.54 30.34
N ASN A 263 -3.66 19.40 30.19
CA ASN A 263 -4.65 20.48 30.19
C ASN A 263 -4.34 21.57 29.14
N ARG A 264 -3.99 21.10 27.94
CA ARG A 264 -3.56 21.83 26.74
C ARG A 264 -4.49 21.57 25.56
N ASN A 265 -5.75 21.21 25.81
CA ASN A 265 -6.79 21.07 24.79
C ASN A 265 -7.22 22.46 24.29
N LEU A 266 -6.40 23.03 23.39
CA LEU A 266 -6.46 24.42 22.97
C LEU A 266 -7.83 24.82 22.41
N ARG A 267 -8.33 25.98 22.85
CA ARG A 267 -9.61 26.56 22.40
C ARG A 267 -9.41 27.98 21.89
N TRP A 268 -10.16 28.33 20.85
CA TRP A 268 -10.21 29.70 20.37
C TRP A 268 -10.86 30.62 21.41
N THR A 269 -10.33 31.83 21.54
CA THR A 269 -11.00 32.91 22.26
C THR A 269 -12.30 33.30 21.56
N SER A 270 -13.28 33.80 22.31
CA SER A 270 -14.52 34.34 21.72
C SER A 270 -14.25 35.51 20.77
N ASP A 271 -15.03 35.59 19.69
CA ASP A 271 -15.02 36.70 18.73
C ASP A 271 -15.19 38.07 19.38
N VAL A 272 -15.83 38.14 20.55
CA VAL A 272 -15.98 39.38 21.35
C VAL A 272 -14.62 39.98 21.70
N VAL A 273 -13.60 39.16 21.97
CA VAL A 273 -12.25 39.62 22.30
C VAL A 273 -11.58 40.26 21.07
N ALA A 274 -11.72 39.63 19.91
CA ALA A 274 -11.21 40.17 18.65
C ALA A 274 -11.92 41.48 18.28
N LEU A 275 -13.25 41.54 18.41
CA LEU A 275 -14.06 42.74 18.19
C LEU A 275 -13.67 43.87 19.16
N ALA A 276 -13.48 43.58 20.44
CA ALA A 276 -13.02 44.57 21.41
C ALA A 276 -11.64 45.12 21.04
N GLY A 277 -10.71 44.26 20.63
CA GLY A 277 -9.39 44.67 20.13
C GLY A 277 -9.48 45.56 18.89
N LEU A 278 -10.34 45.22 17.93
CA LEU A 278 -10.58 46.04 16.73
C LEU A 278 -11.17 47.42 17.07
N CYS A 279 -12.10 47.47 18.03
CA CYS A 279 -12.68 48.72 18.54
C CYS A 279 -11.62 49.58 19.22
N ILE A 280 -10.74 48.99 20.03
CA ILE A 280 -9.64 49.70 20.68
C ILE A 280 -8.66 50.27 19.64
N ILE A 281 -8.21 49.47 18.67
CA ILE A 281 -7.32 49.92 17.60
C ILE A 281 -7.98 51.06 16.82
N SER A 282 -9.27 50.91 16.46
CA SER A 282 -10.00 51.93 15.71
C SER A 282 -10.19 53.22 16.51
N LEU A 283 -10.49 53.13 17.81
CA LEU A 283 -10.61 54.28 18.71
C LEU A 283 -9.27 55.01 18.89
N ILE A 284 -8.18 54.28 19.13
CA ILE A 284 -6.83 54.84 19.23
C ILE A 284 -6.45 55.54 17.91
N MET A 285 -6.76 54.93 16.76
CA MET A 285 -6.54 55.56 15.45
C MET A 285 -7.40 56.79 15.25
N MET A 286 -8.69 56.78 15.62
CA MET A 286 -9.57 57.95 15.53
C MET A 286 -9.06 59.13 16.38
N LEU A 287 -8.59 58.86 17.60
CA LEU A 287 -8.09 59.87 18.53
C LEU A 287 -6.69 60.40 18.13
N SER A 288 -5.84 59.52 17.60
CA SER A 288 -4.46 59.88 17.21
C SER A 288 -4.36 60.50 15.83
N TRP A 289 -5.30 60.24 14.90
CA TRP A 289 -5.23 60.68 13.50
C TRP A 289 -4.98 62.18 13.34
N ARG A 290 -5.52 62.99 14.26
CA ARG A 290 -5.37 64.46 14.23
C ARG A 290 -4.31 65.02 15.17
N ARG A 291 -3.88 64.24 16.16
CA ARG A 291 -3.07 64.73 17.30
C ARG A 291 -1.61 64.33 17.21
N LEU A 292 -1.32 63.20 16.56
CA LEU A 292 0.02 62.63 16.45
C LEU A 292 0.52 62.71 15.01
N SER A 293 1.84 62.84 14.81
CA SER A 293 2.46 62.77 13.48
C SER A 293 2.39 61.34 12.91
N ALA A 294 2.49 61.20 11.58
CA ALA A 294 2.43 59.88 10.93
C ALA A 294 3.47 58.89 11.49
N GLY A 295 4.71 59.34 11.72
CA GLY A 295 5.75 58.49 12.31
C GLY A 295 5.37 57.93 13.69
N VAL A 296 4.75 58.76 14.54
CA VAL A 296 4.27 58.31 15.85
C VAL A 296 3.10 57.33 15.70
N ARG A 297 2.17 57.55 14.76
CA ARG A 297 1.07 56.62 14.49
C ARG A 297 1.56 55.25 14.02
N VAL A 298 2.57 55.22 13.15
CA VAL A 298 3.24 53.98 12.70
C VAL A 298 3.88 53.24 13.88
N ILE A 299 4.62 53.93 14.74
CA ILE A 299 5.23 53.33 15.93
C ILE A 299 4.16 52.75 16.85
N VAL A 300 3.06 53.46 17.07
CA VAL A 300 1.93 52.98 17.89
C VAL A 300 1.30 51.73 17.27
N LEU A 301 1.07 51.69 15.96
CA LEU A 301 0.51 50.54 15.25
C LEU A 301 1.43 49.31 15.29
N VAL A 302 2.73 49.49 15.04
CA VAL A 302 3.73 48.41 15.14
C VAL A 302 3.84 47.92 16.58
N GLY A 303 3.84 48.82 17.57
CA GLY A 303 3.83 48.47 18.98
C GLY A 303 2.59 47.67 19.39
N MET A 304 1.41 48.05 18.89
CA MET A 304 0.17 47.30 19.12
C MET A 304 0.19 45.92 18.46
N ALA A 305 0.73 45.79 17.23
CA ALA A 305 0.89 44.49 16.57
C ALA A 305 1.83 43.57 17.37
N ALA A 306 3.00 44.09 17.77
CA ALA A 306 3.96 43.34 18.56
C ALA A 306 3.40 42.94 19.93
N ALA A 307 2.67 43.85 20.61
CA ALA A 307 2.03 43.55 21.88
C ALA A 307 0.92 42.50 21.73
N ALA A 308 0.08 42.59 20.70
CA ALA A 308 -0.98 41.62 20.43
C ALA A 308 -0.41 40.21 20.17
N GLU A 309 0.65 40.10 19.36
CA GLU A 309 1.32 38.82 19.12
C GLU A 309 2.06 38.30 20.35
N ALA A 310 2.75 39.15 21.12
CA ALA A 310 3.40 38.74 22.36
C ALA A 310 2.38 38.22 23.39
N ILE A 311 1.23 38.90 23.52
CA ILE A 311 0.12 38.44 24.37
C ILE A 311 -0.42 37.11 23.84
N ALA A 312 -0.64 36.96 22.54
CA ALA A 312 -1.13 35.72 21.96
C ALA A 312 -0.16 34.54 22.20
N ILE A 313 1.15 34.75 22.01
CA ILE A 313 2.20 33.77 22.31
C ILE A 313 2.20 33.41 23.79
N LEU A 314 2.12 34.39 24.69
CA LEU A 314 2.10 34.16 26.14
C LEU A 314 0.83 33.44 26.60
N LEU A 315 -0.34 33.82 26.07
CA LEU A 315 -1.60 33.17 26.36
C LEU A 315 -1.57 31.72 25.87
N GLN A 316 -1.16 31.48 24.62
CA GLN A 316 -1.02 30.13 24.09
C GLN A 316 0.03 29.35 24.87
N ALA A 317 1.14 29.96 25.30
CA ALA A 317 2.15 29.26 26.07
C ALA A 317 1.66 28.91 27.48
N LYS A 318 0.91 29.76 28.19
CA LYS A 318 0.57 29.54 29.61
C LYS A 318 -0.82 28.98 29.85
N LEU A 319 -1.78 29.27 28.97
CA LEU A 319 -3.19 28.91 29.10
C LEU A 319 -3.65 28.09 27.89
N PRO A 320 -4.70 27.26 28.00
CA PRO A 320 -5.22 26.47 26.89
C PRO A 320 -6.05 27.32 25.91
N LEU A 321 -5.59 28.53 25.58
CA LEU A 321 -6.31 29.52 24.78
C LEU A 321 -5.47 29.96 23.58
N VAL A 322 -6.12 30.03 22.43
CA VAL A 322 -5.54 30.58 21.19
C VAL A 322 -6.26 31.89 20.88
N LEU A 323 -5.51 32.99 20.96
CA LEU A 323 -6.00 34.31 20.61
C LEU A 323 -5.90 34.52 19.09
N ASP A 324 -7.03 34.81 18.47
CA ASP A 324 -7.08 35.17 17.06
C ASP A 324 -6.69 36.64 16.87
N THR A 325 -5.51 36.88 16.31
CA THR A 325 -4.95 38.20 16.03
C THR A 325 -5.05 38.58 14.56
N SER A 326 -5.55 37.70 13.70
CA SER A 326 -5.49 37.88 12.25
C SER A 326 -6.26 39.12 11.78
N LEU A 327 -7.46 39.38 12.35
CA LEU A 327 -8.23 40.59 12.06
C LEU A 327 -7.55 41.86 12.62
N LEU A 328 -6.90 41.78 13.79
CA LEU A 328 -6.17 42.90 14.38
C LEU A 328 -4.99 43.31 13.50
N LEU A 329 -4.20 42.33 13.06
CA LEU A 329 -3.06 42.54 12.16
C LEU A 329 -3.51 43.05 10.79
N THR A 330 -4.62 42.53 10.27
CA THR A 330 -5.23 43.03 9.03
C THR A 330 -5.63 44.50 9.16
N ALA A 331 -6.32 44.87 10.25
CA ALA A 331 -6.69 46.25 10.52
C ALA A 331 -5.46 47.16 10.64
N ILE A 332 -4.42 46.70 11.35
CA ILE A 332 -3.15 47.44 11.49
C ILE A 332 -2.47 47.65 10.13
N ALA A 333 -2.40 46.62 9.30
CA ALA A 333 -1.82 46.71 7.95
C ALA A 333 -2.58 47.72 7.06
N VAL A 334 -3.91 47.73 7.13
CA VAL A 334 -4.74 48.68 6.36
C VAL A 334 -4.59 50.11 6.92
N TYR A 335 -4.52 50.30 8.24
CA TYR A 335 -4.22 51.61 8.82
C TYR A 335 -2.82 52.10 8.45
N MET A 336 -1.82 51.22 8.41
CA MET A 336 -0.47 51.53 7.95
C MET A 336 -0.48 52.00 6.49
N ALA A 337 -1.21 51.30 5.61
CA ALA A 337 -1.39 51.70 4.22
C ALA A 337 -2.13 53.06 4.11
N ALA A 338 -3.15 53.28 4.93
CA ALA A 338 -3.89 54.55 4.96
C ALA A 338 -3.02 55.72 5.47
N ILE A 339 -2.15 55.51 6.46
CA ILE A 339 -1.20 56.53 6.93
C ILE A 339 -0.18 56.85 5.84
N ALA A 340 0.32 55.83 5.13
CA ALA A 340 1.20 56.03 3.99
C ALA A 340 0.49 56.87 2.91
N LEU A 341 -0.77 56.58 2.61
CA LEU A 341 -1.56 57.33 1.63
C LEU A 341 -1.94 58.76 2.06
N ASP A 342 -2.03 59.04 3.36
CA ASP A 342 -2.42 60.35 3.93
C ASP A 342 -1.22 61.29 4.16
N GLU A 343 -0.05 60.75 4.56
CA GLU A 343 1.17 61.52 4.79
C GLU A 343 1.88 61.90 3.48
N ILE A 344 1.64 61.14 2.41
CA ILE A 344 2.11 61.49 1.09
C ILE A 344 1.25 62.65 0.58
N ASP A 345 1.72 63.88 0.78
CA ASP A 345 1.33 65.03 -0.04
C ASP A 345 1.79 64.73 -1.48
N PHE A 346 0.89 64.06 -2.21
CA PHE A 346 1.14 63.43 -3.51
C PHE A 346 1.61 64.43 -4.58
N ARG A 347 1.51 65.74 -4.34
CA ARG A 347 1.93 66.78 -5.29
C ARG A 347 3.26 67.46 -4.94
N GLY A 348 3.64 67.52 -3.67
CA GLY A 348 4.90 68.15 -3.22
C GLY A 348 6.07 67.18 -3.03
N LEU A 349 5.79 65.94 -2.65
CA LEU A 349 6.82 64.95 -2.28
C LEU A 349 7.42 64.21 -3.49
N LEU A 350 6.65 64.08 -4.58
CA LEU A 350 7.05 63.38 -5.80
C LEU A 350 8.21 64.08 -6.54
N GLY A 351 8.40 65.39 -6.36
CA GLY A 351 9.45 66.14 -7.06
C GLY A 351 10.83 66.10 -6.42
N ARG A 352 10.97 65.75 -5.12
CA ARG A 352 12.28 65.80 -4.41
C ARG A 352 12.73 64.46 -3.81
N ILE A 353 11.82 63.52 -3.55
CA ILE A 353 12.17 62.17 -3.02
C ILE A 353 12.36 61.14 -4.15
N ALA A 354 11.77 61.37 -5.32
CA ALA A 354 11.91 60.49 -6.47
C ALA A 354 13.39 60.31 -6.88
N GLU A 355 14.22 61.34 -6.85
CA GLU A 355 15.63 61.20 -7.30
C GLU A 355 16.48 60.30 -6.38
N SER A 356 16.45 60.51 -5.05
CA SER A 356 17.42 59.85 -4.15
C SER A 356 16.96 58.50 -3.58
N ARG A 357 15.64 58.29 -3.41
CA ARG A 357 15.10 56.97 -3.04
C ARG A 357 15.00 56.04 -4.23
N PHE A 358 14.68 56.54 -5.42
CA PHE A 358 14.72 55.71 -6.63
C PHE A 358 16.14 55.25 -6.90
N GLN A 359 17.15 56.13 -6.80
CA GLN A 359 18.56 55.69 -6.88
C GLN A 359 18.91 54.63 -5.83
N ARG A 360 18.51 54.78 -4.57
CA ARG A 360 18.81 53.78 -3.53
C ARG A 360 18.06 52.45 -3.72
N ILE A 361 16.79 52.49 -4.08
CA ILE A 361 15.97 51.29 -4.33
C ILE A 361 16.47 50.60 -5.60
N ALA A 362 16.63 51.34 -6.70
CA ALA A 362 17.20 50.86 -7.95
C ALA A 362 18.60 50.25 -7.78
N MET A 363 19.45 50.81 -6.92
CA MET A 363 20.79 50.30 -6.66
C MET A 363 20.83 49.11 -5.68
N SER A 364 19.74 48.81 -4.98
CA SER A 364 19.64 47.72 -3.99
C SER A 364 18.89 46.48 -4.48
N LEU A 365 18.20 46.58 -5.63
CA LEU A 365 17.45 45.47 -6.23
C LEU A 365 18.41 44.49 -6.92
N GLY A 366 18.18 43.19 -6.72
CA GLY A 366 18.88 42.13 -7.44
C GLY A 366 18.49 42.03 -8.93
N ASP A 367 17.37 42.65 -9.30
CA ASP A 367 16.91 42.77 -10.70
C ASP A 367 17.71 43.83 -11.46
N GLY A 368 17.93 43.62 -12.75
CA GLY A 368 18.64 44.55 -13.62
C GLY A 368 17.74 45.70 -14.05
N LEU A 369 18.09 46.93 -13.67
CA LEU A 369 17.41 48.14 -14.13
C LEU A 369 18.26 48.84 -15.19
N VAL A 370 17.66 49.00 -16.37
CA VAL A 370 18.29 49.65 -17.53
C VAL A 370 17.37 50.75 -18.06
N CYS A 371 17.90 51.96 -18.25
CA CYS A 371 17.19 53.04 -18.96
C CYS A 371 17.93 53.40 -20.25
N THR A 372 17.21 53.85 -21.28
CA THR A 372 17.79 54.30 -22.55
C THR A 372 17.20 55.63 -23.02
N ASP A 373 17.97 56.36 -23.82
CA ASP A 373 17.51 57.54 -24.55
C ASP A 373 16.63 57.18 -25.77
N SER A 374 16.21 58.20 -26.53
CA SER A 374 15.39 58.06 -27.74
C SER A 374 16.10 57.32 -28.89
N ASN A 375 17.43 57.19 -28.84
CA ASN A 375 18.27 56.46 -29.78
C ASN A 375 18.66 55.06 -29.27
N GLN A 376 18.00 54.58 -28.19
CA GLN A 376 18.25 53.30 -27.52
C GLN A 376 19.66 53.18 -26.89
N ARG A 377 20.32 54.30 -26.59
CA ARG A 377 21.60 54.28 -25.86
C ARG A 377 21.34 54.23 -24.37
N ILE A 378 22.05 53.36 -23.67
CA ILE A 378 21.87 53.11 -22.24
C ILE A 378 22.33 54.34 -21.45
N THR A 379 21.44 54.86 -20.61
CA THR A 379 21.67 56.02 -19.73
C THR A 379 21.73 55.64 -18.25
N VAL A 380 21.16 54.49 -17.87
CA VAL A 380 21.20 53.96 -16.50
C VAL A 380 21.52 52.47 -16.55
N TRP A 381 22.44 52.03 -15.69
CA TRP A 381 22.85 50.65 -15.50
C TRP A 381 23.09 50.38 -14.00
N ASN A 382 22.22 49.63 -13.34
CA ASN A 382 22.30 49.39 -11.90
C ASN A 382 23.20 48.17 -11.54
N PRO A 383 23.54 47.98 -10.25
CA PRO A 383 24.30 46.80 -9.80
C PRO A 383 23.64 45.45 -10.09
N GLY A 384 22.30 45.36 -10.10
CA GLY A 384 21.59 44.14 -10.51
C GLY A 384 21.87 43.79 -11.97
N ALA A 385 21.96 44.77 -12.87
CA ALA A 385 22.29 44.56 -14.27
C ALA A 385 23.77 44.13 -14.44
N VAL A 386 24.67 44.64 -13.59
CA VAL A 386 26.06 44.14 -13.51
C VAL A 386 26.08 42.67 -13.10
N ALA A 387 25.30 42.26 -12.09
CA ALA A 387 25.23 40.86 -11.66
C ALA A 387 24.61 39.93 -12.73
N ILE A 388 23.62 40.42 -13.49
CA ILE A 388 22.92 39.64 -14.51
C ILE A 388 23.70 39.54 -15.83
N PHE A 389 24.46 40.56 -16.25
CA PHE A 389 25.14 40.54 -17.56
C PHE A 389 26.67 40.58 -17.49
N GLY A 390 27.26 40.89 -16.33
CA GLY A 390 28.71 40.91 -16.13
C GLY A 390 29.43 42.15 -16.66
N TYR A 391 28.70 43.13 -17.21
CA TYR A 391 29.27 44.39 -17.71
C TYR A 391 29.20 45.49 -16.64
N GLY A 392 30.29 46.25 -16.49
CA GLY A 392 30.34 47.42 -15.63
C GLY A 392 29.56 48.62 -16.22
N PRO A 393 29.09 49.58 -15.40
CA PRO A 393 28.42 50.78 -15.89
C PRO A 393 29.29 51.57 -16.88
N GLU A 394 30.59 51.70 -16.62
CA GLU A 394 31.55 52.38 -17.50
C GLU A 394 31.67 51.77 -18.90
N GLU A 395 31.34 50.48 -19.05
CA GLU A 395 31.37 49.78 -20.34
C GLU A 395 30.06 49.94 -21.12
N MET A 396 28.93 50.10 -20.41
CA MET A 396 27.58 50.05 -20.98
C MET A 396 26.93 51.42 -21.19
N ILE A 397 27.21 52.42 -20.35
CA ILE A 397 26.65 53.76 -20.51
C ILE A 397 27.06 54.34 -21.88
N GLY A 398 26.07 54.77 -22.68
CA GLY A 398 26.24 55.30 -24.03
C GLY A 398 26.25 54.24 -25.16
N ARG A 399 26.32 52.94 -24.84
CA ARG A 399 26.16 51.84 -25.80
C ARG A 399 24.69 51.58 -26.11
N ARG A 400 24.41 50.91 -27.23
CA ARG A 400 23.04 50.54 -27.62
C ARG A 400 22.55 49.34 -26.82
N PHE A 401 21.26 49.33 -26.46
CA PHE A 401 20.62 48.26 -25.70
C PHE A 401 20.69 46.89 -26.39
N ASP A 402 20.74 46.85 -27.73
CA ASP A 402 20.92 45.61 -28.48
C ASP A 402 22.22 44.86 -28.11
N MET A 403 23.22 45.51 -27.53
CA MET A 403 24.48 44.86 -27.14
C MET A 403 24.30 43.64 -26.22
N ILE A 404 23.30 43.68 -25.32
CA ILE A 404 23.02 42.58 -24.36
C ILE A 404 22.10 41.49 -24.92
N LEU A 405 21.66 41.61 -26.19
CA LEU A 405 20.84 40.60 -26.86
C LEU A 405 21.73 39.56 -27.54
N ALA A 406 21.31 38.30 -27.47
CA ALA A 406 21.90 37.22 -28.25
C ALA A 406 21.79 37.52 -29.76
N PRO A 407 22.75 37.07 -30.60
CA PRO A 407 22.72 37.29 -32.04
C PRO A 407 21.44 36.83 -32.74
N GLN A 408 20.81 35.77 -32.22
CA GLN A 408 19.55 35.22 -32.72
C GLN A 408 18.37 36.15 -32.40
N ALA A 409 18.32 36.71 -31.20
CA ALA A 409 17.34 37.73 -30.80
C ALA A 409 17.49 39.06 -31.56
N LYS A 410 18.70 39.36 -32.09
CA LYS A 410 18.94 40.52 -32.98
C LYS A 410 18.41 40.32 -34.41
N ALA A 411 18.28 39.06 -34.85
CA ALA A 411 17.88 38.71 -36.21
C ALA A 411 16.36 38.55 -36.36
N GLU A 412 15.59 38.52 -35.28
CA GLU A 412 14.13 38.50 -35.35
C GLU A 412 13.58 39.82 -35.94
N PRO A 413 12.69 39.77 -36.95
CA PRO A 413 12.07 40.97 -37.54
C PRO A 413 11.20 41.79 -36.55
N GLY A 414 11.08 41.34 -35.30
CA GLY A 414 10.35 41.98 -34.22
C GLY A 414 11.14 43.03 -33.42
N TYR A 415 12.48 43.07 -33.46
CA TYR A 415 13.27 43.95 -32.55
C TYR A 415 12.96 45.45 -32.74
N THR A 416 12.92 45.94 -33.98
CA THR A 416 12.53 47.32 -34.30
C THR A 416 11.06 47.59 -33.93
N SER A 417 10.20 46.56 -34.04
CA SER A 417 8.78 46.62 -33.68
C SER A 417 8.53 46.70 -32.17
N THR A 418 9.45 46.21 -31.33
CA THR A 418 9.29 46.22 -29.86
C THR A 418 9.36 47.65 -29.32
N CYS A 419 10.28 48.49 -29.83
CA CYS A 419 10.34 49.90 -29.43
C CYS A 419 9.11 50.69 -29.91
N GLU A 420 8.59 50.40 -31.10
CA GLU A 420 7.34 50.99 -31.61
C GLU A 420 6.12 50.51 -30.81
N LYS A 421 6.04 49.23 -30.45
CA LYS A 421 5.00 48.64 -29.60
C LYS A 421 5.04 49.19 -28.17
N VAL A 422 6.22 49.36 -27.58
CA VAL A 422 6.40 50.00 -26.27
C VAL A 422 5.97 51.47 -26.34
N ARG A 423 6.29 52.19 -27.42
CA ARG A 423 5.86 53.58 -27.66
C ARG A 423 4.35 53.70 -27.93
N ALA A 424 3.73 52.67 -28.51
CA ALA A 424 2.28 52.60 -28.71
C ALA A 424 1.52 52.23 -27.41
N ARG A 425 2.09 51.34 -26.58
CA ARG A 425 1.51 50.89 -25.30
C ARG A 425 1.84 51.77 -24.09
N SER A 426 2.82 52.66 -24.17
CA SER A 426 3.17 53.61 -23.09
C SER A 426 2.05 54.60 -22.73
N ARG A 427 0.94 54.58 -23.46
CA ARG A 427 -0.31 55.32 -23.14
C ARG A 427 -1.27 54.55 -22.24
N GLN A 428 -1.00 53.29 -21.90
CA GLN A 428 -1.82 52.48 -20.99
C GLN A 428 -1.02 52.05 -19.74
N PRO A 429 -1.63 52.04 -18.54
CA PRO A 429 -0.99 51.51 -17.35
C PRO A 429 -0.75 49.99 -17.49
N GLY A 430 0.48 49.51 -17.23
CA GLY A 430 0.78 48.07 -17.17
C GLY A 430 2.13 47.62 -17.74
N GLY A 431 2.84 48.45 -18.52
CA GLY A 431 4.11 48.06 -19.15
C GLY A 431 3.96 46.94 -20.20
N LEU A 432 5.06 46.57 -20.86
CA LEU A 432 5.13 45.41 -21.75
C LEU A 432 6.11 44.39 -21.14
N VAL A 433 5.58 43.29 -20.62
CA VAL A 433 6.41 42.15 -20.20
C VAL A 433 6.66 41.27 -21.42
N THR A 434 7.92 40.93 -21.68
CA THR A 434 8.34 40.04 -22.75
C THR A 434 9.57 39.26 -22.32
N GLU A 435 9.83 38.13 -22.96
CA GLU A 435 11.01 37.31 -22.71
C GLU A 435 11.92 37.37 -23.94
N PHE A 436 13.23 37.43 -23.73
CA PHE A 436 14.23 37.36 -24.80
C PHE A 436 15.50 36.65 -24.33
N ASP A 437 16.34 36.23 -25.26
CA ASP A 437 17.64 35.64 -24.95
C ASP A 437 18.72 36.72 -24.80
N GLY A 438 19.22 36.87 -23.58
CA GLY A 438 20.31 37.77 -23.22
C GLY A 438 21.68 37.13 -23.44
N LEU A 439 22.69 37.98 -23.63
CA LEU A 439 24.09 37.59 -23.80
C LEU A 439 24.94 38.21 -22.68
N ARG A 440 25.59 37.35 -21.88
CA ARG A 440 26.54 37.77 -20.84
C ARG A 440 27.91 38.15 -21.44
N LYS A 441 28.74 38.83 -20.65
CA LYS A 441 30.11 39.22 -21.03
C LYS A 441 31.03 38.05 -21.35
N ASP A 442 30.81 36.90 -20.74
CA ASP A 442 31.55 35.65 -20.99
C ASP A 442 31.06 34.88 -22.23
N GLY A 443 29.99 35.34 -22.88
CA GLY A 443 29.40 34.70 -24.06
C GLY A 443 28.26 33.72 -23.74
N GLU A 444 27.88 33.52 -22.48
CA GLU A 444 26.72 32.69 -22.12
C GLU A 444 25.41 33.34 -22.61
N VAL A 445 24.55 32.54 -23.24
CA VAL A 445 23.19 32.91 -23.64
C VAL A 445 22.19 32.40 -22.63
N PHE A 446 21.28 33.24 -22.16
CA PHE A 446 20.32 32.89 -21.10
C PHE A 446 18.98 33.63 -21.25
N PRO A 447 17.86 33.04 -20.80
CA PRO A 447 16.54 33.66 -20.89
C PRO A 447 16.38 34.81 -19.89
N VAL A 448 15.96 35.96 -20.39
CA VAL A 448 15.70 37.18 -19.64
C VAL A 448 14.23 37.56 -19.75
N GLU A 449 13.55 37.72 -18.62
CA GLU A 449 12.25 38.39 -18.55
C GLU A 449 12.46 39.89 -18.44
N ALA A 450 11.87 40.65 -19.35
CA ALA A 450 11.99 42.10 -19.42
C ALA A 450 10.64 42.78 -19.33
N CYS A 451 10.48 43.66 -18.34
CA CYS A 451 9.34 44.54 -18.22
C CYS A 451 9.71 45.93 -18.75
N PHE A 452 9.24 46.26 -19.95
CA PHE A 452 9.48 47.55 -20.60
C PHE A 452 8.43 48.59 -20.21
N SER A 453 8.91 49.81 -20.00
CA SER A 453 8.13 51.01 -19.77
C SER A 453 8.72 52.16 -20.57
N GLY A 454 7.90 53.15 -20.92
CA GLY A 454 8.35 54.35 -21.62
C GLY A 454 7.66 55.58 -21.06
N TRP A 455 8.39 56.69 -20.96
CA TRP A 455 7.89 57.96 -20.46
C TRP A 455 8.51 59.14 -21.22
N GLN A 456 7.85 60.29 -21.16
CA GLN A 456 8.38 61.53 -21.71
C GLN A 456 9.26 62.18 -20.63
N GLY A 457 10.58 62.22 -20.86
CA GLY A 457 11.56 62.92 -20.03
C GLY A 457 11.82 64.36 -20.50
N THR A 458 12.70 65.08 -19.81
CA THR A 458 13.11 66.46 -20.13
C THR A 458 13.87 66.57 -21.45
N ASP A 459 14.60 65.52 -21.84
CA ASP A 459 15.46 65.47 -23.04
C ASP A 459 14.85 64.64 -24.19
N GLY A 460 13.55 64.32 -24.09
CA GLY A 460 12.83 63.52 -25.08
C GLY A 460 12.22 62.24 -24.49
N PHE A 461 11.77 61.33 -25.37
CA PHE A 461 11.15 60.07 -24.96
C PHE A 461 12.22 59.09 -24.47
N GLN A 462 12.03 58.54 -23.28
CA GLN A 462 12.96 57.60 -22.63
C GLN A 462 12.29 56.23 -22.44
N TYR A 463 13.11 55.18 -22.40
CA TYR A 463 12.66 53.81 -22.16
C TYR A 463 13.32 53.27 -20.88
N GLY A 464 12.60 52.47 -20.11
CA GLY A 464 13.12 51.76 -18.95
C GLY A 464 12.73 50.29 -18.99
N ALA A 465 13.67 49.41 -18.63
CA ALA A 465 13.49 47.97 -18.56
C ALA A 465 13.92 47.43 -17.20
N ILE A 466 13.07 46.60 -16.59
CA ILE A 466 13.47 45.73 -15.47
C ILE A 466 13.72 44.35 -16.05
N LEU A 467 14.92 43.82 -15.83
CA LEU A 467 15.45 42.58 -16.39
C LEU A 467 15.66 41.55 -15.28
N ARG A 468 15.16 40.34 -15.48
CA ARG A 468 15.34 39.22 -14.56
C ARG A 468 15.90 38.02 -15.29
N ASP A 469 16.92 37.41 -14.70
CA ASP A 469 17.35 36.07 -15.11
C ASP A 469 16.33 35.04 -14.62
N ILE A 470 15.66 34.39 -15.57
CA ILE A 470 14.64 33.36 -15.27
C ILE A 470 15.17 31.93 -15.49
N SER A 471 16.48 31.76 -15.65
CA SER A 471 17.12 30.47 -15.93
C SER A 471 16.91 29.45 -14.83
N VAL A 472 16.95 29.85 -13.55
CA VAL A 472 16.69 28.95 -12.42
C VAL A 472 15.22 28.55 -12.39
N ARG A 473 14.31 29.54 -12.49
CA ARG A 473 12.85 29.31 -12.51
C ARG A 473 12.44 28.36 -13.64
N LYS A 474 12.98 28.55 -14.85
CA LYS A 474 12.70 27.66 -15.99
C LYS A 474 13.25 26.25 -15.77
N ARG A 475 14.50 26.10 -15.29
CA ARG A 475 15.08 24.78 -14.97
C ARG A 475 14.32 24.03 -13.88
N GLU A 476 13.89 24.72 -12.83
CA GLU A 476 13.11 24.11 -11.75
C GLU A 476 11.71 23.71 -12.22
N ALA A 477 11.02 24.58 -12.98
CA ALA A 477 9.73 24.24 -13.57
C ALA A 477 9.83 23.04 -14.52
N GLU A 478 10.87 23.00 -15.35
CA GLU A 478 11.13 21.88 -16.25
C GLU A 478 11.47 20.59 -15.51
N ARG A 479 12.23 20.67 -14.41
CA ARG A 479 12.51 19.53 -13.54
C ARG A 479 11.25 19.02 -12.82
N ILE A 480 10.41 19.90 -12.32
CA ILE A 480 9.13 19.53 -11.68
C ILE A 480 8.23 18.84 -12.70
N ARG A 481 8.11 19.41 -13.91
CA ARG A 481 7.36 18.79 -15.01
C ARG A 481 7.93 17.41 -15.33
N TYR A 482 9.25 17.30 -15.48
CA TYR A 482 9.90 16.03 -15.78
C TYR A 482 9.62 14.97 -14.71
N LEU A 483 9.70 15.31 -13.41
CA LEU A 483 9.40 14.39 -12.31
C LEU A 483 7.91 14.02 -12.19
N ALA A 484 7.01 14.91 -12.61
CA ALA A 484 5.58 14.63 -12.67
C ALA A 484 5.23 13.67 -13.82
N GLU A 485 6.07 13.61 -14.86
CA GLU A 485 5.83 12.83 -16.07
C GLU A 485 6.65 11.54 -16.18
N HIS A 486 7.81 11.46 -15.51
CA HIS A 486 8.79 10.37 -15.68
C HIS A 486 9.14 9.67 -14.36
N ASP A 487 9.54 8.40 -14.44
CA ASP A 487 10.14 7.64 -13.35
C ASP A 487 11.57 8.12 -13.10
N SER A 488 11.88 8.50 -11.86
CA SER A 488 13.18 9.09 -11.51
C SER A 488 14.37 8.13 -11.63
N LEU A 489 14.13 6.81 -11.63
CA LEU A 489 15.19 5.80 -11.73
C LEU A 489 15.47 5.41 -13.20
N THR A 490 14.42 5.08 -13.96
CA THR A 490 14.59 4.58 -15.33
C THR A 490 14.51 5.66 -16.40
N GLY A 491 13.97 6.84 -16.07
CA GLY A 491 13.71 7.91 -17.02
C GLY A 491 12.57 7.62 -18.00
N LEU A 492 11.85 6.50 -17.85
CA LEU A 492 10.64 6.18 -18.61
C LEU A 492 9.46 7.04 -18.17
N ALA A 493 8.37 7.04 -18.95
CA ALA A 493 7.10 7.59 -18.50
C ALA A 493 6.65 6.92 -17.20
N ASN A 494 6.06 7.67 -16.28
CA ASN A 494 5.45 7.10 -15.08
C ASN A 494 3.99 6.65 -15.35
N ARG A 495 3.37 6.03 -14.35
CA ARG A 495 1.99 5.55 -14.43
C ARG A 495 0.97 6.64 -14.80
N ASN A 496 1.17 7.88 -14.33
CA ASN A 496 0.24 8.97 -14.62
C ASN A 496 0.29 9.35 -16.10
N THR A 497 1.50 9.51 -16.64
CA THR A 497 1.73 9.80 -18.06
C THR A 497 1.18 8.70 -18.94
N LEU A 498 1.42 7.42 -18.59
CA LEU A 498 0.83 6.29 -19.31
C LEU A 498 -0.69 6.37 -19.38
N ASN A 499 -1.37 6.62 -18.26
CA ASN A 499 -2.83 6.70 -18.23
C ASN A 499 -3.37 7.82 -19.13
N VAL A 500 -2.74 9.00 -19.08
CA VAL A 500 -3.12 10.15 -19.92
C VAL A 500 -2.90 9.81 -21.39
N THR A 501 -1.71 9.34 -21.76
CA THR A 501 -1.38 8.98 -23.15
C THR A 501 -2.26 7.83 -23.67
N LEU A 502 -2.54 6.83 -22.85
CA LEU A 502 -3.41 5.71 -23.23
C LEU A 502 -4.85 6.18 -23.47
N ALA A 503 -5.39 7.07 -22.63
CA ALA A 503 -6.71 7.65 -22.84
C ALA A 503 -6.77 8.47 -24.14
N GLU A 504 -5.71 9.22 -24.47
CA GLU A 504 -5.58 9.92 -25.75
C GLU A 504 -5.49 8.95 -26.95
N MET A 505 -4.74 7.86 -26.82
CA MET A 505 -4.64 6.81 -27.83
C MET A 505 -6.01 6.16 -28.09
N ILE A 506 -6.75 5.80 -27.03
CA ILE A 506 -8.11 5.25 -27.15
C ILE A 506 -9.06 6.24 -27.82
N SER A 507 -9.02 7.52 -27.41
CA SER A 507 -9.87 8.57 -27.99
C SER A 507 -9.59 8.81 -29.48
N GLY A 508 -8.32 8.64 -29.91
CA GLY A 508 -7.95 8.65 -31.32
C GLY A 508 -8.42 7.39 -32.06
N ALA A 509 -8.21 6.23 -31.44
CA ALA A 509 -8.57 4.94 -32.01
C ALA A 509 -10.08 4.76 -32.21
N GLU A 510 -10.90 5.34 -31.32
CA GLU A 510 -12.36 5.38 -31.47
C GLU A 510 -12.80 6.14 -32.74
N LYS A 511 -12.10 7.24 -33.08
CA LYS A 511 -12.39 8.04 -34.29
C LYS A 511 -11.95 7.33 -35.57
N ASP A 512 -10.79 6.67 -35.50
CA ASP A 512 -10.14 6.03 -36.64
C ASP A 512 -10.57 4.56 -36.83
N ALA A 513 -11.43 4.05 -35.96
CA ALA A 513 -11.82 2.63 -35.86
C ALA A 513 -10.60 1.68 -35.84
N SER A 514 -9.59 2.05 -35.05
CA SER A 514 -8.34 1.29 -34.89
C SER A 514 -8.24 0.65 -33.51
N GLU A 515 -7.27 -0.25 -33.36
CA GLU A 515 -7.02 -0.98 -32.12
C GLU A 515 -5.82 -0.40 -31.37
N VAL A 516 -5.87 -0.49 -30.04
CA VAL A 516 -4.76 -0.12 -29.14
C VAL A 516 -4.44 -1.31 -28.26
N ALA A 517 -3.18 -1.73 -28.27
CA ALA A 517 -2.69 -2.81 -27.41
C ALA A 517 -1.98 -2.22 -26.19
N LEU A 518 -2.31 -2.74 -25.01
CA LEU A 518 -1.61 -2.48 -23.76
C LEU A 518 -0.98 -3.77 -23.25
N LEU A 519 0.34 -3.77 -23.10
CA LEU A 519 1.11 -4.89 -22.57
C LEU A 519 1.66 -4.52 -21.19
N VAL A 520 1.39 -5.33 -20.18
CA VAL A 520 2.03 -5.28 -18.86
C VAL A 520 3.14 -6.31 -18.83
N VAL A 521 4.35 -5.88 -18.43
CA VAL A 521 5.57 -6.68 -18.43
C VAL A 521 6.13 -6.68 -17.01
N GLY A 522 6.33 -7.85 -16.42
CA GLY A 522 6.97 -7.99 -15.11
C GLY A 522 8.18 -8.92 -15.15
N LEU A 523 9.19 -8.63 -14.34
CA LEU A 523 10.38 -9.47 -14.26
C LEU A 523 10.09 -10.70 -13.40
N ASP A 524 10.58 -11.86 -13.84
CA ASP A 524 10.52 -13.08 -13.05
C ASP A 524 11.71 -13.16 -12.10
N GLY A 525 11.43 -13.35 -10.80
CA GLY A 525 12.48 -13.55 -9.79
C GLY A 525 13.27 -12.29 -9.43
N PHE A 526 12.75 -11.08 -9.72
CA PHE A 526 13.44 -9.84 -9.38
C PHE A 526 13.71 -9.67 -7.88
N GLN A 527 12.79 -10.11 -7.03
CA GLN A 527 12.98 -10.08 -5.57
C GLN A 527 14.23 -10.87 -5.15
N HIS A 528 14.46 -12.05 -5.73
CA HIS A 528 15.66 -12.85 -5.47
C HIS A 528 16.96 -12.12 -5.84
N ILE A 529 16.94 -11.28 -6.88
CA ILE A 529 18.08 -10.42 -7.24
C ILE A 529 18.33 -9.38 -6.16
N ASN A 530 17.28 -8.73 -5.64
CA ASN A 530 17.40 -7.78 -4.54
C ASN A 530 17.91 -8.45 -3.26
N ASP A 531 17.38 -9.62 -2.93
CA ASP A 531 17.73 -10.34 -1.70
C ASP A 531 19.19 -10.83 -1.73
N MET A 532 19.66 -11.31 -2.88
CA MET A 532 21.01 -11.88 -3.02
C MET A 532 22.09 -10.83 -3.32
N LEU A 533 21.74 -9.77 -4.07
CA LEU A 533 22.72 -8.83 -4.64
C LEU A 533 22.50 -7.37 -4.21
N GLY A 534 21.44 -7.10 -3.44
CA GLY A 534 21.09 -5.79 -2.91
C GLY A 534 20.35 -4.88 -3.91
N HIS A 535 19.62 -3.90 -3.36
CA HIS A 535 18.79 -2.97 -4.13
C HIS A 535 19.55 -2.17 -5.20
N ALA A 536 20.79 -1.75 -4.95
CA ALA A 536 21.59 -1.05 -5.96
C ALA A 536 21.91 -1.92 -7.20
N CYS A 537 21.93 -3.24 -7.06
CA CYS A 537 22.02 -4.15 -8.19
C CYS A 537 20.68 -4.25 -8.93
N GLY A 538 19.58 -4.37 -8.18
CA GLY A 538 18.22 -4.34 -8.73
C GLY A 538 17.92 -3.07 -9.52
N ASP A 539 18.32 -1.91 -9.02
CA ASP A 539 18.14 -0.62 -9.69
C ASP A 539 18.82 -0.58 -11.06
N ARG A 540 20.05 -1.07 -11.15
CA ARG A 540 20.77 -1.17 -12.44
C ARG A 540 20.12 -2.16 -13.40
N VAL A 541 19.56 -3.25 -12.87
CA VAL A 541 18.80 -4.21 -13.67
C VAL A 541 17.55 -3.53 -14.25
N LEU A 542 16.82 -2.75 -13.44
CA LEU A 542 15.64 -2.02 -13.90
C LEU A 542 15.99 -0.98 -14.98
N CYS A 543 17.11 -0.27 -14.84
CA CYS A 543 17.60 0.62 -15.90
C CYS A 543 17.91 -0.16 -17.19
N ALA A 544 18.64 -1.28 -17.12
CA ALA A 544 18.95 -2.09 -18.30
C ALA A 544 17.70 -2.70 -18.97
N VAL A 545 16.70 -3.08 -18.18
CA VAL A 545 15.39 -3.52 -18.69
C VAL A 545 14.72 -2.38 -19.45
N SER A 546 14.68 -1.17 -18.85
CA SER A 546 14.04 -0.02 -19.46
C SER A 546 14.64 0.36 -20.81
N GLU A 547 15.97 0.34 -20.92
CA GLU A 547 16.69 0.57 -22.18
C GLU A 547 16.33 -0.47 -23.24
N ARG A 548 16.26 -1.75 -22.85
CA ARG A 548 15.91 -2.85 -23.75
C ARG A 548 14.47 -2.77 -24.23
N LEU A 549 13.51 -2.49 -23.34
CA LEU A 549 12.11 -2.32 -23.70
C LEU A 549 11.96 -1.13 -24.67
N ASN A 550 12.59 0.00 -24.36
CA ASN A 550 12.54 1.18 -25.21
C ASN A 550 13.16 0.91 -26.59
N ALA A 551 14.24 0.12 -26.67
CA ALA A 551 14.84 -0.30 -27.93
C ALA A 551 13.94 -1.25 -28.76
N GLN A 552 13.12 -2.10 -28.11
CA GLN A 552 12.18 -2.99 -28.80
C GLN A 552 10.97 -2.25 -29.39
N ILE A 553 10.52 -1.18 -28.72
CA ILE A 553 9.33 -0.41 -29.12
C ILE A 553 9.68 0.76 -30.03
N GLY A 554 10.80 1.44 -29.80
CA GLY A 554 11.19 2.63 -30.56
C GLY A 554 10.14 3.73 -30.46
N GLY A 555 9.81 4.36 -31.59
CA GLY A 555 8.84 5.45 -31.65
C GLY A 555 7.37 5.04 -31.87
N ALA A 556 7.08 3.73 -31.94
CA ALA A 556 5.74 3.20 -32.24
C ALA A 556 4.78 3.21 -31.04
N GLY A 557 5.24 3.62 -29.86
CA GLY A 557 4.41 3.66 -28.66
C GLY A 557 5.12 4.24 -27.46
N ILE A 558 4.49 4.09 -26.31
CA ILE A 558 5.00 4.57 -25.03
C ILE A 558 5.39 3.40 -24.15
N VAL A 559 6.59 3.49 -23.55
CA VAL A 559 7.05 2.57 -22.51
C VAL A 559 7.04 3.31 -21.18
N ALA A 560 6.39 2.73 -20.19
CA ALA A 560 6.23 3.30 -18.87
C ALA A 560 6.63 2.30 -17.78
N ARG A 561 7.04 2.82 -16.63
CA ARG A 561 7.20 2.02 -15.42
C ARG A 561 6.02 2.23 -14.49
N LEU A 562 5.38 1.14 -14.07
CA LEU A 562 4.18 1.19 -13.21
C LEU A 562 4.58 1.30 -11.74
N SER A 563 5.34 0.32 -11.26
CA SER A 563 5.82 0.21 -9.88
C SER A 563 6.79 -0.97 -9.77
N GLY A 564 7.76 -0.93 -8.85
CA GLY A 564 8.64 -2.07 -8.59
C GLY A 564 9.33 -2.60 -9.85
N ASP A 565 9.08 -3.87 -10.18
CA ASP A 565 9.55 -4.59 -11.36
C ASP A 565 8.54 -4.67 -12.51
N GLU A 566 7.49 -3.84 -12.48
CA GLU A 566 6.43 -3.82 -13.49
C GLU A 566 6.55 -2.63 -14.44
N PHE A 567 6.44 -2.94 -15.72
CA PHE A 567 6.48 -2.01 -16.85
C PHE A 567 5.20 -2.17 -17.67
N ALA A 568 4.88 -1.15 -18.44
CA ALA A 568 3.75 -1.16 -19.36
C ALA A 568 4.15 -0.55 -20.70
N ILE A 569 3.55 -1.07 -21.76
CA ILE A 569 3.77 -0.65 -23.13
C ILE A 569 2.41 -0.43 -23.79
N ALA A 570 2.14 0.78 -24.25
CA ALA A 570 0.93 1.09 -25.01
C ALA A 570 1.28 1.50 -26.45
N ILE A 571 0.65 0.83 -27.41
CA ILE A 571 0.92 0.98 -28.85
C ILE A 571 -0.39 0.95 -29.63
N ARG A 572 -0.50 1.75 -30.69
CA ARG A 572 -1.59 1.64 -31.67
C ARG A 572 -1.28 0.49 -32.62
N CYS A 573 -2.16 -0.49 -32.74
CA CYS A 573 -1.91 -1.68 -33.58
C CYS A 573 -1.67 -1.32 -35.05
N GLY A 574 -2.25 -0.22 -35.54
CA GLY A 574 -2.02 0.28 -36.90
C GLY A 574 -0.59 0.77 -37.19
N GLU A 575 0.24 0.96 -36.16
CA GLU A 575 1.65 1.35 -36.29
C GLU A 575 2.59 0.11 -36.31
N LEU A 576 2.05 -1.09 -36.13
CA LEU A 576 2.79 -2.36 -36.16
C LEU A 576 2.50 -3.14 -37.44
N TYR A 577 3.51 -3.87 -37.93
CA TYR A 577 3.36 -4.90 -38.96
C TYR A 577 3.00 -6.28 -38.37
N GLU A 578 2.86 -6.38 -37.05
CA GLU A 578 2.68 -7.62 -36.27
C GLU A 578 1.54 -7.48 -35.25
N THR A 579 0.98 -8.60 -34.78
CA THR A 579 -0.11 -8.61 -33.78
C THR A 579 0.42 -8.35 -32.36
N ALA A 580 -0.46 -7.97 -31.42
CA ALA A 580 -0.08 -7.77 -30.02
C ALA A 580 0.56 -9.02 -29.37
N ALA A 581 0.13 -10.22 -29.76
CA ALA A 581 0.73 -11.48 -29.33
C ALA A 581 2.16 -11.66 -29.88
N GLN A 582 2.36 -11.38 -31.17
CA GLN A 582 3.68 -11.45 -31.81
C GLN A 582 4.65 -10.43 -31.21
N LEU A 583 4.17 -9.22 -30.91
CA LEU A 583 4.94 -8.22 -30.19
C LEU A 583 5.34 -8.71 -28.78
N ALA A 584 4.39 -9.26 -28.03
CA ALA A 584 4.66 -9.80 -26.69
C ALA A 584 5.70 -10.93 -26.75
N GLU A 585 5.59 -11.83 -27.72
CA GLU A 585 6.57 -12.89 -27.96
C GLU A 585 7.96 -12.34 -28.30
N ARG A 586 8.03 -11.36 -29.21
CA ARG A 586 9.28 -10.69 -29.58
C ARG A 586 9.95 -10.03 -28.38
N ILE A 587 9.18 -9.35 -27.54
CA ILE A 587 9.70 -8.74 -26.31
C ILE A 587 10.20 -9.84 -25.36
N ALA A 588 9.43 -10.91 -25.12
CA ALA A 588 9.85 -12.01 -24.25
C ALA A 588 11.17 -12.64 -24.73
N LEU A 589 11.31 -12.92 -26.03
CA LEU A 589 12.52 -13.47 -26.65
C LEU A 589 13.72 -12.52 -26.53
N ALA A 590 13.51 -11.20 -26.53
CA ALA A 590 14.59 -10.23 -26.34
C ALA A 590 15.22 -10.33 -24.93
N PHE A 591 14.54 -10.93 -23.95
CA PHE A 591 15.06 -11.17 -22.61
C PHE A 591 15.77 -12.52 -22.44
N ASP A 592 15.77 -13.40 -23.45
CA ASP A 592 16.62 -14.62 -23.43
C ASP A 592 18.12 -14.27 -23.48
N ALA A 593 18.47 -13.14 -24.09
CA ALA A 593 19.83 -12.61 -24.06
C ALA A 593 20.14 -11.98 -22.68
N PRO A 594 21.32 -12.24 -22.07
CA PRO A 594 21.66 -11.64 -20.77
C PRO A 594 21.65 -10.11 -20.79
N LEU A 595 21.22 -9.49 -19.69
CA LEU A 595 21.33 -8.05 -19.43
C LEU A 595 22.73 -7.75 -18.90
N ALA A 596 23.46 -6.85 -19.57
CA ALA A 596 24.78 -6.41 -19.13
C ALA A 596 24.64 -5.24 -18.15
N THR A 597 25.03 -5.43 -16.89
CA THR A 597 25.05 -4.37 -15.87
C THR A 597 26.43 -4.31 -15.21
N ALA A 598 27.15 -3.19 -15.39
CA ALA A 598 28.43 -2.91 -14.73
C ALA A 598 29.44 -4.08 -14.67
N GLY A 599 29.60 -4.82 -15.78
CA GLY A 599 30.53 -5.94 -15.90
C GLY A 599 29.99 -7.31 -15.50
N ARG A 600 28.72 -7.43 -15.10
CA ARG A 600 28.02 -8.71 -14.87
C ARG A 600 26.91 -8.93 -15.89
N GLN A 601 26.58 -10.20 -16.12
CA GLN A 601 25.48 -10.61 -16.99
C GLN A 601 24.37 -11.23 -16.14
N HIS A 602 23.16 -10.69 -16.27
CA HIS A 602 21.97 -11.21 -15.58
C HIS A 602 21.04 -11.86 -16.59
N ARG A 603 20.71 -13.13 -16.38
CA ARG A 603 19.64 -13.81 -17.13
C ARG A 603 18.33 -13.61 -16.38
N ILE A 604 17.40 -12.91 -17.00
CA ILE A 604 16.10 -12.57 -16.41
C ILE A 604 15.06 -12.89 -17.46
N LYS A 605 14.01 -13.60 -17.06
CA LYS A 605 12.84 -13.80 -17.89
C LYS A 605 11.78 -12.75 -17.56
N VAL A 606 10.94 -12.44 -18.55
CA VAL A 606 9.81 -11.53 -18.36
C VAL A 606 8.52 -12.27 -18.64
N SER A 607 7.52 -12.03 -17.79
CA SER A 607 6.15 -12.48 -18.02
C SER A 607 5.33 -11.30 -18.53
N ILE A 608 4.50 -11.53 -19.54
CA ILE A 608 3.79 -10.46 -20.26
C ILE A 608 2.29 -10.75 -20.35
N GLY A 609 1.47 -9.75 -20.04
CA GLY A 609 0.02 -9.78 -20.24
C GLY A 609 -0.41 -8.69 -21.22
N ALA A 610 -1.22 -9.02 -22.23
CA ALA A 610 -1.70 -8.06 -23.21
C ALA A 610 -3.23 -7.90 -23.14
N ALA A 611 -3.75 -6.70 -23.38
CA ALA A 611 -5.18 -6.43 -23.60
C ALA A 611 -5.35 -5.44 -24.76
N ILE A 612 -6.40 -5.63 -25.56
CA ILE A 612 -6.60 -4.91 -26.83
C ILE A 612 -7.94 -4.16 -26.81
N TYR A 613 -7.89 -2.83 -27.02
CA TYR A 613 -9.07 -2.02 -27.29
C TYR A 613 -9.58 -2.26 -28.72
N PRO A 614 -10.91 -2.34 -28.94
CA PRO A 614 -12.00 -2.19 -27.97
C PRO A 614 -12.50 -3.52 -27.35
N GLY A 615 -11.93 -4.66 -27.74
CA GLY A 615 -12.43 -6.00 -27.38
C GLY A 615 -12.26 -6.33 -25.89
N ASP A 616 -11.11 -5.98 -25.32
CA ASP A 616 -10.70 -6.34 -23.96
C ASP A 616 -10.86 -5.18 -22.96
N GLY A 617 -11.48 -4.08 -23.37
CA GLY A 617 -11.70 -2.91 -22.51
C GLY A 617 -11.93 -1.64 -23.33
N ARG A 618 -12.79 -0.76 -22.82
CA ARG A 618 -13.15 0.51 -23.49
C ARG A 618 -12.51 1.73 -22.84
N THR A 619 -11.93 1.56 -21.65
CA THR A 619 -11.24 2.63 -20.91
C THR A 619 -9.80 2.24 -20.63
N ALA A 620 -8.94 3.24 -20.37
CA ALA A 620 -7.55 3.02 -19.98
C ALA A 620 -7.45 2.13 -18.72
N GLU A 621 -8.35 2.34 -17.75
CA GLU A 621 -8.41 1.57 -16.51
C GLU A 621 -8.80 0.10 -16.75
N GLU A 622 -9.78 -0.16 -17.62
CA GLU A 622 -10.18 -1.51 -17.98
C GLU A 622 -9.07 -2.28 -18.70
N LEU A 623 -8.41 -1.65 -19.68
CA LEU A 623 -7.27 -2.25 -20.37
C LEU A 623 -6.11 -2.54 -19.41
N LEU A 624 -5.79 -1.60 -18.51
CA LEU A 624 -4.73 -1.79 -17.51
C LEU A 624 -5.07 -2.96 -16.56
N SER A 625 -6.32 -3.03 -16.11
CA SER A 625 -6.82 -4.13 -15.29
C SER A 625 -6.75 -5.48 -16.02
N ASN A 626 -7.24 -5.55 -17.26
CA ASN A 626 -7.28 -6.79 -18.04
C ASN A 626 -5.91 -7.27 -18.50
N SER A 627 -5.02 -6.36 -18.90
CA SER A 627 -3.62 -6.69 -19.21
C SER A 627 -2.87 -7.18 -17.97
N HIS A 628 -3.13 -6.61 -16.79
CA HIS A 628 -2.54 -7.10 -15.54
C HIS A 628 -3.07 -8.49 -15.14
N LEU A 629 -4.37 -8.77 -15.34
CA LEU A 629 -4.92 -10.12 -15.14
C LEU A 629 -4.26 -11.16 -16.07
N ALA A 630 -4.09 -10.81 -17.35
CA ALA A 630 -3.38 -11.66 -18.30
C ALA A 630 -1.91 -11.87 -17.89
N PHE A 631 -1.25 -10.83 -17.36
CA PHE A 631 0.11 -10.90 -16.84
C PHE A 631 0.22 -11.87 -15.65
N CYS A 632 -0.69 -11.76 -14.69
CA CYS A 632 -0.77 -12.69 -13.56
C CYS A 632 -0.99 -14.14 -14.04
N ARG A 633 -1.84 -14.34 -15.05
CA ARG A 633 -2.04 -15.65 -15.67
C ARG A 633 -0.75 -16.17 -16.32
N ALA A 634 -0.01 -15.32 -17.03
CA ALA A 634 1.29 -15.67 -17.62
C ALA A 634 2.30 -16.12 -16.54
N LYS A 635 2.39 -15.39 -15.43
CA LYS A 635 3.25 -15.77 -14.28
C LYS A 635 2.86 -17.12 -13.67
N ALA A 636 1.57 -17.47 -13.67
CA ALA A 636 1.06 -18.70 -13.06
C ALA A 636 1.23 -19.94 -13.95
N THR A 637 0.96 -19.84 -15.26
CA THR A 637 1.06 -21.01 -16.18
C THR A 637 2.48 -21.28 -16.64
N LYS A 638 3.23 -20.23 -17.04
CA LYS A 638 4.58 -20.39 -17.59
C LYS A 638 5.38 -19.10 -17.43
N ARG A 639 6.20 -19.04 -16.37
CA ARG A 639 7.18 -17.96 -16.18
C ARG A 639 8.07 -17.81 -17.42
N GLY A 640 8.24 -16.58 -17.90
CA GLY A 640 8.93 -16.26 -19.14
C GLY A 640 8.06 -16.45 -20.40
N GLY A 641 6.75 -16.23 -20.29
CA GLY A 641 5.80 -16.34 -21.39
C GLY A 641 4.91 -15.11 -21.53
N HIS A 642 4.01 -15.15 -22.51
CA HIS A 642 2.99 -14.11 -22.71
C HIS A 642 1.58 -14.71 -22.72
N VAL A 643 0.60 -13.92 -22.29
CA VAL A 643 -0.83 -14.25 -22.37
C VAL A 643 -1.57 -13.02 -22.88
N VAL A 644 -2.45 -13.20 -23.88
CA VAL A 644 -3.39 -12.18 -24.29
C VAL A 644 -4.68 -12.36 -23.48
N PHE A 645 -5.26 -11.26 -23.04
CA PHE A 645 -6.48 -11.28 -22.27
C PHE A 645 -7.61 -11.87 -23.11
N GLU A 646 -8.39 -12.74 -22.47
CA GLU A 646 -9.67 -13.20 -22.99
C GLU A 646 -10.69 -13.09 -21.86
N GLY A 647 -11.95 -12.79 -22.18
CA GLY A 647 -13.02 -12.73 -21.19
C GLY A 647 -13.21 -14.03 -20.38
N ALA A 648 -12.65 -15.16 -20.82
CA ALA A 648 -12.56 -16.39 -20.05
C ALA A 648 -11.66 -16.26 -18.80
N ILE A 649 -10.55 -15.51 -18.87
CA ILE A 649 -9.61 -15.32 -17.76
C ILE A 649 -10.29 -14.62 -16.58
N ARG A 650 -11.05 -13.56 -16.87
CA ARG A 650 -11.81 -12.82 -15.85
C ARG A 650 -12.89 -13.71 -15.22
N ARG A 651 -13.63 -14.46 -16.03
CA ARG A 651 -14.64 -15.42 -15.54
C ARG A 651 -14.04 -16.53 -14.69
N GLU A 652 -12.84 -17.03 -15.04
CA GLU A 652 -12.12 -18.02 -14.24
C GLU A 652 -11.74 -17.46 -12.86
N LEU A 653 -11.24 -16.22 -12.80
CA LEU A 653 -10.91 -15.56 -11.53
C LEU A 653 -12.16 -15.32 -10.67
N GLU A 654 -13.24 -14.81 -11.26
CA GLU A 654 -14.53 -14.61 -10.58
C GLU A 654 -15.09 -15.94 -10.05
N SER A 655 -15.04 -17.00 -10.87
CA SER A 655 -15.45 -18.35 -10.47
C SER A 655 -14.60 -18.87 -9.32
N ARG A 656 -13.28 -18.66 -9.35
CA ARG A 656 -12.36 -19.06 -8.29
C ARG A 656 -12.62 -18.33 -6.97
N LEU A 657 -12.82 -17.02 -7.02
CA LEU A 657 -13.16 -16.22 -5.82
C LEU A 657 -14.52 -16.64 -5.24
N THR A 658 -15.50 -16.91 -6.11
CA THR A 658 -16.80 -17.43 -5.70
C THR A 658 -16.65 -18.80 -5.03
N LEU A 659 -15.88 -19.71 -5.65
CA LEU A 659 -15.61 -21.04 -5.12
C LEU A 659 -14.85 -20.99 -3.79
N GLU A 660 -13.88 -20.09 -3.63
CA GLU A 660 -13.17 -19.89 -2.36
C GLU A 660 -14.13 -19.43 -1.26
N ALA A 661 -15.01 -18.47 -1.53
CA ALA A 661 -16.04 -18.04 -0.59
C ALA A 661 -17.03 -19.18 -0.24
N GLU A 662 -17.45 -19.96 -1.24
CA GLU A 662 -18.31 -21.15 -1.04
C GLU A 662 -17.61 -22.21 -0.17
N LEU A 663 -16.31 -22.46 -0.37
CA LEU A 663 -15.53 -23.43 0.41
C LEU A 663 -15.38 -23.01 1.88
N VAL A 664 -15.22 -21.72 2.17
CA VAL A 664 -15.21 -21.19 3.55
C VAL A 664 -16.53 -21.49 4.24
N LEU A 665 -17.65 -21.23 3.56
CA LEU A 665 -18.97 -21.56 4.08
C LEU A 665 -19.19 -23.07 4.22
N ALA A 666 -18.69 -23.87 3.28
CA ALA A 666 -18.78 -25.33 3.31
C ALA A 666 -18.09 -25.92 4.56
N ALA A 667 -16.93 -25.38 4.93
CA ALA A 667 -16.21 -25.77 6.14
C ALA A 667 -16.93 -25.37 7.44
N GLU A 668 -17.75 -24.32 7.43
CA GLU A 668 -18.55 -23.88 8.57
C GLU A 668 -19.87 -24.65 8.70
N ARG A 669 -20.46 -25.02 7.56
CA ARG A 669 -21.75 -25.70 7.48
C ARG A 669 -21.66 -27.23 7.48
N ASN A 670 -20.45 -27.78 7.63
CA ASN A 670 -20.18 -29.22 7.58
C ASN A 670 -20.67 -29.86 6.27
N GLU A 671 -20.40 -29.21 5.14
CA GLU A 671 -20.79 -29.70 3.81
C GLU A 671 -19.77 -30.69 3.21
N PHE A 672 -18.64 -30.90 3.89
CA PHE A 672 -17.66 -31.92 3.52
C PHE A 672 -18.03 -33.28 4.11
N GLU A 673 -17.77 -34.33 3.34
CA GLU A 673 -17.91 -35.73 3.77
C GLU A 673 -16.73 -36.55 3.26
N LEU A 674 -16.42 -37.67 3.94
CA LEU A 674 -15.37 -38.59 3.51
C LEU A 674 -15.99 -39.83 2.88
N PHE A 675 -15.48 -40.18 1.70
CA PHE A 675 -15.72 -41.45 1.05
C PHE A 675 -14.49 -42.32 1.25
N TYR A 676 -14.69 -43.63 1.31
CA TYR A 676 -13.66 -44.61 1.61
C TYR A 676 -13.55 -45.57 0.43
N GLN A 677 -12.34 -45.71 -0.11
CA GLN A 677 -12.07 -46.68 -1.17
C GLN A 677 -11.27 -47.86 -0.62
N PRO A 678 -11.70 -49.12 -0.83
CA PRO A 678 -11.03 -50.28 -0.25
C PRO A 678 -9.66 -50.53 -0.88
N GLN A 679 -8.69 -50.82 -0.02
CA GLN A 679 -7.38 -51.35 -0.36
C GLN A 679 -7.36 -52.84 0.01
N VAL A 680 -7.01 -53.70 -0.93
CA VAL A 680 -7.10 -55.15 -0.77
C VAL A 680 -5.76 -55.84 -1.01
N ARG A 681 -5.58 -57.01 -0.41
CA ARG A 681 -4.47 -57.91 -0.73
C ARG A 681 -4.74 -58.59 -2.06
N LEU A 682 -3.84 -58.48 -3.02
CA LEU A 682 -4.03 -59.08 -4.34
C LEU A 682 -4.01 -60.62 -4.31
N ALA A 683 -3.35 -61.22 -3.30
CA ALA A 683 -3.22 -62.68 -3.18
C ALA A 683 -4.54 -63.40 -2.83
N ASP A 684 -5.36 -62.83 -1.94
CA ASP A 684 -6.56 -63.48 -1.40
C ASP A 684 -7.82 -62.59 -1.43
N GLY A 685 -7.69 -61.33 -1.87
CA GLY A 685 -8.77 -60.35 -1.90
C GLY A 685 -9.18 -59.82 -0.52
N GLY A 686 -8.42 -60.12 0.54
CA GLY A 686 -8.72 -59.65 1.89
C GLY A 686 -8.57 -58.13 2.01
N LEU A 687 -9.47 -57.50 2.77
CA LEU A 687 -9.39 -56.06 3.07
C LEU A 687 -8.17 -55.76 3.95
N ILE A 688 -7.36 -54.80 3.52
CA ILE A 688 -6.19 -54.30 4.26
C ILE A 688 -6.49 -52.93 4.86
N GLY A 689 -7.05 -52.04 4.04
CA GLY A 689 -7.21 -50.64 4.39
C GLY A 689 -8.30 -49.95 3.58
N ALA A 690 -8.42 -48.65 3.80
CA ALA A 690 -9.26 -47.77 3.00
C ALA A 690 -8.59 -46.42 2.84
N GLU A 691 -8.61 -45.87 1.63
CA GLU A 691 -8.20 -44.49 1.39
C GLU A 691 -9.37 -43.54 1.68
N ALA A 692 -9.15 -42.53 2.51
CA ALA A 692 -10.11 -41.48 2.83
C ALA A 692 -10.05 -40.37 1.78
N LEU A 693 -11.12 -40.28 0.99
CA LEU A 693 -11.25 -39.35 -0.12
C LEU A 693 -12.33 -38.31 0.19
N ILE A 694 -11.92 -37.05 0.31
CA ILE A 694 -12.85 -35.94 0.56
C ILE A 694 -13.88 -35.80 -0.56
N ARG A 695 -15.11 -35.45 -0.22
CA ARG A 695 -16.17 -35.04 -1.14
C ARG A 695 -16.85 -33.79 -0.58
N TRP A 696 -17.36 -32.95 -1.47
CA TRP A 696 -18.12 -31.77 -1.08
C TRP A 696 -19.57 -31.91 -1.53
N ARG A 697 -20.48 -31.93 -0.57
CA ARG A 697 -21.93 -31.99 -0.82
C ARG A 697 -22.50 -30.57 -0.86
N HIS A 698 -22.32 -29.91 -1.98
CA HIS A 698 -22.79 -28.55 -2.18
C HIS A 698 -24.34 -28.50 -2.27
N PRO A 699 -25.02 -27.57 -1.57
CA PRO A 699 -26.49 -27.50 -1.51
C PRO A 699 -27.17 -27.33 -2.88
N VAL A 700 -26.49 -26.71 -3.85
CA VAL A 700 -27.04 -26.45 -5.20
C VAL A 700 -26.44 -27.38 -6.26
N ARG A 701 -25.14 -27.71 -6.15
CA ARG A 701 -24.39 -28.46 -7.18
C ARG A 701 -24.41 -29.97 -6.92
N GLY A 702 -24.90 -30.41 -5.76
CA GLY A 702 -24.84 -31.81 -5.36
C GLY A 702 -23.41 -32.22 -4.97
N LEU A 703 -22.99 -33.42 -5.35
CA LEU A 703 -21.68 -33.96 -4.98
C LEU A 703 -20.59 -33.43 -5.95
N VAL A 704 -19.77 -32.51 -5.46
CA VAL A 704 -18.68 -31.89 -6.21
C VAL A 704 -17.40 -32.72 -6.06
N SER A 705 -16.70 -32.94 -7.19
CA SER A 705 -15.48 -33.73 -7.25
C SER A 705 -14.27 -32.97 -6.67
N PRO A 706 -13.35 -33.63 -5.95
CA PRO A 706 -12.08 -33.04 -5.51
C PRO A 706 -11.29 -32.34 -6.61
N ALA A 707 -11.32 -32.86 -7.84
CA ALA A 707 -10.62 -32.25 -8.97
C ALA A 707 -11.10 -30.82 -9.28
N GLU A 708 -12.34 -30.46 -8.91
CA GLU A 708 -12.90 -29.13 -9.13
C GLU A 708 -12.48 -28.13 -8.04
N PHE A 709 -12.40 -28.58 -6.77
CA PHE A 709 -12.22 -27.66 -5.63
C PHE A 709 -10.86 -27.76 -4.94
N MET A 710 -10.16 -28.90 -4.99
CA MET A 710 -8.86 -29.06 -4.36
C MET A 710 -7.77 -28.10 -4.89
N PRO A 711 -7.72 -27.75 -6.19
CA PRO A 711 -6.79 -26.73 -6.67
C PRO A 711 -6.99 -25.36 -5.99
N VAL A 712 -8.23 -25.02 -5.65
CA VAL A 712 -8.57 -23.78 -4.93
C VAL A 712 -8.25 -23.92 -3.44
N VAL A 713 -8.60 -25.06 -2.82
CA VAL A 713 -8.27 -25.33 -1.41
C VAL A 713 -6.77 -25.27 -1.17
N ASN A 714 -5.96 -25.96 -1.96
CA ASN A 714 -4.50 -26.06 -1.78
C ASN A 714 -3.76 -24.72 -1.90
N THR A 715 -4.39 -23.70 -2.50
CA THR A 715 -3.79 -22.38 -2.73
C THR A 715 -4.43 -21.26 -1.93
N SER A 716 -5.47 -21.58 -1.13
CA SER A 716 -6.19 -20.62 -0.31
C SER A 716 -5.90 -20.85 1.18
N SER A 717 -6.26 -19.85 2.00
CA SER A 717 -6.07 -19.91 3.45
C SER A 717 -6.89 -21.00 4.14
N ILE A 718 -7.87 -21.62 3.46
CA ILE A 718 -8.71 -22.67 4.02
C ILE A 718 -8.03 -24.05 4.04
N SER A 719 -6.91 -24.22 3.32
CA SER A 719 -6.26 -25.52 3.13
C SER A 719 -6.01 -26.26 4.44
N ASP A 720 -5.45 -25.56 5.43
CA ASP A 720 -5.10 -26.16 6.73
C ASP A 720 -6.34 -26.61 7.50
N ARG A 721 -7.42 -25.82 7.43
CA ARG A 721 -8.70 -26.13 8.08
C ARG A 721 -9.35 -27.37 7.46
N VAL A 722 -9.38 -27.46 6.14
CA VAL A 722 -9.93 -28.61 5.43
C VAL A 722 -9.11 -29.86 5.72
N ALA A 723 -7.78 -29.75 5.61
CA ALA A 723 -6.90 -30.91 5.79
C ALA A 723 -6.88 -31.42 7.24
N GLY A 724 -6.92 -30.52 8.23
CA GLY A 724 -7.12 -30.90 9.64
C GLY A 724 -8.46 -31.59 9.90
N TRP A 725 -9.54 -31.12 9.27
CA TRP A 725 -10.85 -31.77 9.35
C TRP A 725 -10.85 -33.16 8.73
N VAL A 726 -10.21 -33.36 7.57
CA VAL A 726 -10.05 -34.66 6.91
C VAL A 726 -9.32 -35.63 7.84
N LEU A 727 -8.18 -35.22 8.39
CA LEU A 727 -7.35 -36.06 9.26
C LEU A 727 -8.11 -36.51 10.52
N VAL A 728 -8.78 -35.58 11.21
CA VAL A 728 -9.59 -35.89 12.40
C VAL A 728 -10.75 -36.84 12.06
N THR A 729 -11.45 -36.58 10.95
CA THR A 729 -12.64 -37.36 10.56
C THR A 729 -12.26 -38.77 10.14
N ALA A 730 -11.19 -38.93 9.36
CA ALA A 730 -10.65 -40.22 8.96
C ALA A 730 -10.20 -41.04 10.18
N CYS A 731 -9.46 -40.43 11.11
CA CYS A 731 -9.01 -41.12 12.33
C CYS A 731 -10.17 -41.55 13.23
N ARG A 732 -11.22 -40.72 13.37
CA ARG A 732 -12.44 -41.09 14.11
C ARG A 732 -13.17 -42.27 13.48
N GLN A 733 -13.27 -42.30 12.15
CA GLN A 733 -13.90 -43.41 11.46
C GLN A 733 -13.10 -44.70 11.63
N ALA A 734 -11.78 -44.66 11.43
CA ALA A 734 -10.91 -45.82 11.64
C ALA A 734 -10.98 -46.35 13.07
N ARG A 735 -11.05 -45.47 14.07
CA ARG A 735 -11.25 -45.87 15.48
C ARG A 735 -12.59 -46.55 15.71
N THR A 736 -13.62 -46.12 15.00
CA THR A 736 -14.96 -46.74 15.07
C THR A 736 -14.89 -48.18 14.56
N TRP A 737 -14.21 -48.41 13.43
CA TRP A 737 -13.99 -49.76 12.90
C TRP A 737 -13.11 -50.61 13.83
N GLU A 738 -12.05 -50.05 14.39
CA GLU A 738 -11.17 -50.73 15.35
C GLU A 738 -11.94 -51.22 16.59
N ARG A 739 -12.80 -50.37 17.16
CA ARG A 739 -13.65 -50.74 18.30
C ARG A 739 -14.68 -51.82 17.97
N ALA A 740 -15.11 -51.89 16.70
CA ALA A 740 -15.95 -52.97 16.20
C ALA A 740 -15.18 -54.28 15.94
N GLY A 741 -13.85 -54.29 16.15
CA GLY A 741 -12.99 -55.45 15.98
C GLY A 741 -12.35 -55.58 14.59
N HIS A 742 -12.40 -54.52 13.78
CA HIS A 742 -11.81 -54.46 12.45
C HIS A 742 -10.60 -53.53 12.41
N ASN A 743 -9.41 -54.09 12.20
CA ASN A 743 -8.16 -53.32 12.10
C ASN A 743 -7.94 -52.89 10.64
N VAL A 744 -8.72 -51.90 10.19
CA VAL A 744 -8.61 -51.33 8.83
C VAL A 744 -7.66 -50.15 8.85
N ARG A 745 -6.59 -50.21 8.06
CA ARG A 745 -5.66 -49.07 7.87
C ARG A 745 -6.38 -47.95 7.12
N ILE A 746 -6.21 -46.69 7.54
CA ILE A 746 -6.79 -45.53 6.88
C ILE A 746 -5.70 -44.67 6.23
N GLY A 747 -5.76 -44.54 4.90
CA GLY A 747 -4.90 -43.66 4.11
C GLY A 747 -5.46 -42.25 4.05
N VAL A 748 -4.63 -41.24 4.33
CA VAL A 748 -5.00 -39.83 4.24
C VAL A 748 -3.94 -39.06 3.45
N ASN A 749 -4.40 -38.41 2.37
CA ASN A 749 -3.57 -37.52 1.56
C ASN A 749 -3.14 -36.28 2.34
N LEU A 750 -1.83 -36.00 2.33
CA LEU A 750 -1.26 -34.83 2.97
C LEU A 750 -1.20 -33.64 2.01
N SER A 751 -1.63 -32.46 2.45
CA SER A 751 -1.51 -31.24 1.63
C SER A 751 -0.16 -30.55 1.89
N PRO A 752 0.51 -29.98 0.87
CA PRO A 752 1.76 -29.24 1.05
C PRO A 752 1.68 -28.08 2.06
N SER A 753 0.50 -27.47 2.19
CA SER A 753 0.25 -26.39 3.15
C SER A 753 0.42 -26.83 4.61
N GLN A 754 0.04 -28.08 4.95
CA GLN A 754 0.13 -28.60 6.31
C GLN A 754 1.58 -28.76 6.81
N LEU A 755 2.55 -28.93 5.90
CA LEU A 755 3.97 -28.88 6.26
C LEU A 755 4.49 -27.46 6.44
N GLN A 756 3.84 -26.46 5.82
CA GLN A 756 4.28 -25.07 5.88
C GLN A 756 3.66 -24.29 7.06
N SER A 757 2.43 -24.62 7.45
CA SER A 757 1.62 -23.87 8.41
C SER A 757 1.90 -24.15 9.88
N GLY A 758 2.78 -25.10 10.21
CA GLY A 758 3.15 -25.40 11.60
C GLY A 758 3.93 -26.71 11.78
N ASP A 759 3.87 -27.26 12.99
CA ASP A 759 4.50 -28.55 13.32
C ASP A 759 3.52 -29.71 13.09
N LEU A 760 3.55 -30.27 11.88
CA LEU A 760 2.66 -31.36 11.47
C LEU A 760 2.74 -32.58 12.40
N ALA A 761 3.93 -32.95 12.88
CA ALA A 761 4.10 -34.11 13.74
C ALA A 761 3.34 -33.94 15.07
N THR A 762 3.36 -32.73 15.63
CA THR A 762 2.57 -32.39 16.83
C THR A 762 1.08 -32.44 16.54
N SER A 763 0.62 -31.90 15.40
CA SER A 763 -0.79 -31.97 15.00
C SER A 763 -1.28 -33.42 14.84
N VAL A 764 -0.49 -34.30 14.24
CA VAL A 764 -0.81 -35.73 14.10
C VAL A 764 -0.89 -36.41 15.47
N ALA A 765 0.06 -36.13 16.37
CA ALA A 765 0.05 -36.64 17.73
C ALA A 765 -1.24 -36.22 18.48
N GLU A 766 -1.63 -34.94 18.41
CA GLU A 766 -2.86 -34.44 19.02
C GLU A 766 -4.11 -35.14 18.46
N VAL A 767 -4.17 -35.39 17.14
CA VAL A 767 -5.30 -36.11 16.54
C VAL A 767 -5.35 -37.57 17.02
N LEU A 768 -4.22 -38.25 17.10
CA LEU A 768 -4.15 -39.62 17.61
C LEU A 768 -4.58 -39.69 19.08
N ASP A 769 -4.16 -38.72 19.90
CA ASP A 769 -4.57 -38.62 21.32
C ASP A 769 -6.08 -38.38 21.46
N ILE A 770 -6.65 -37.45 20.67
CA ILE A 770 -8.07 -37.09 20.75
C ILE A 770 -8.96 -38.23 20.22
N THR A 771 -8.53 -38.92 19.17
CA THR A 771 -9.31 -40.03 18.59
C THR A 771 -9.08 -41.36 19.30
N GLY A 772 -7.90 -41.55 19.88
CA GLY A 772 -7.45 -42.79 20.49
C GLY A 772 -7.24 -43.92 19.49
N LEU A 773 -7.01 -43.62 18.21
CA LEU A 773 -6.69 -44.58 17.16
C LEU A 773 -5.30 -45.18 17.41
N THR A 774 -5.13 -46.49 17.19
CA THR A 774 -3.80 -47.09 17.19
C THR A 774 -2.96 -46.49 16.05
N PRO A 775 -1.78 -45.88 16.31
CA PRO A 775 -1.03 -45.13 15.32
C PRO A 775 -0.69 -45.91 14.04
N SER A 776 -0.44 -47.22 14.15
CA SER A 776 -0.13 -48.08 13.00
C SER A 776 -1.28 -48.29 12.02
N LEU A 777 -2.50 -47.87 12.37
CA LEU A 777 -3.66 -47.87 11.49
C LEU A 777 -3.80 -46.56 10.70
N LEU A 778 -3.01 -45.53 10.99
CA LEU A 778 -2.97 -44.30 10.19
C LEU A 778 -1.81 -44.39 9.18
N GLU A 779 -2.13 -44.06 7.93
CA GLU A 779 -1.18 -43.96 6.83
C GLU A 779 -1.30 -42.56 6.21
N LEU A 780 -0.19 -41.83 6.15
CA LEU A 780 -0.12 -40.51 5.52
C LEU A 780 0.51 -40.64 4.14
N GLU A 781 -0.19 -40.16 3.14
CA GLU A 781 0.22 -40.22 1.74
C GLU A 781 0.85 -38.89 1.33
N VAL A 782 2.09 -38.94 0.84
CA VAL A 782 2.89 -37.76 0.48
C VAL A 782 3.28 -37.80 -0.99
N THR A 783 3.12 -36.68 -1.68
CA THR A 783 3.53 -36.53 -3.09
C THR A 783 4.97 -36.03 -3.20
N GLU A 784 5.53 -36.09 -4.42
CA GLU A 784 6.89 -35.61 -4.71
C GLU A 784 7.10 -34.14 -4.32
N ASP A 785 6.13 -33.27 -4.64
CA ASP A 785 6.20 -31.83 -4.37
C ASP A 785 6.39 -31.53 -2.89
N ILE A 786 5.86 -32.37 -2.00
CA ILE A 786 6.03 -32.25 -0.56
C ILE A 786 7.47 -32.53 -0.14
N LEU A 787 8.11 -33.54 -0.73
CA LEU A 787 9.49 -33.91 -0.41
C LEU A 787 10.53 -32.91 -0.95
N LEU A 788 10.16 -32.14 -1.98
CA LEU A 788 11.00 -31.10 -2.57
C LEU A 788 11.00 -29.78 -1.77
N LEU A 789 10.03 -29.58 -0.88
CA LEU A 789 9.99 -28.43 0.03
C LEU A 789 10.99 -28.64 1.16
N ASP A 790 11.83 -27.62 1.45
CA ASP A 790 12.74 -27.55 2.62
C ASP A 790 13.18 -28.93 3.17
N GLU A 791 14.01 -29.62 2.38
CA GLU A 791 14.29 -31.06 2.49
C GLU A 791 14.65 -31.52 3.91
N GLN A 792 15.43 -30.72 4.65
CA GLN A 792 15.86 -31.07 6.00
C GLN A 792 14.70 -31.02 6.99
N ARG A 793 13.84 -30.01 6.88
CA ARG A 793 12.66 -29.85 7.74
C ARG A 793 11.64 -30.97 7.50
N VAL A 794 11.45 -31.35 6.24
CA VAL A 794 10.52 -32.44 5.88
C VAL A 794 11.03 -33.77 6.42
N LEU A 795 12.33 -34.03 6.30
CA LEU A 795 12.94 -35.26 6.83
C LEU A 795 12.74 -35.38 8.34
N ASP A 796 13.03 -34.32 9.08
CA ASP A 796 12.85 -34.27 10.55
C ASP A 796 11.37 -34.48 10.93
N THR A 797 10.44 -33.96 10.14
CA THR A 797 8.99 -34.11 10.36
C THR A 797 8.53 -35.55 10.13
N VAL A 798 8.94 -36.16 9.02
CA VAL A 798 8.58 -37.55 8.67
C VAL A 798 9.13 -38.53 9.72
N LEU A 799 10.38 -38.34 10.18
CA LEU A 799 10.97 -39.15 11.25
C LEU A 799 10.14 -39.08 12.53
N ARG A 800 9.76 -37.87 12.97
CA ARG A 800 8.93 -37.68 14.17
C ARG A 800 7.54 -38.29 14.03
N ILE A 801 6.95 -38.27 12.83
CA ILE A 801 5.66 -38.93 12.56
C ILE A 801 5.80 -40.46 12.67
N GLN A 802 6.87 -41.03 12.13
CA GLN A 802 7.13 -42.47 12.26
C GLN A 802 7.45 -42.90 13.69
N GLU A 803 8.10 -42.04 14.49
CA GLU A 803 8.31 -42.29 15.93
C GLU A 803 6.99 -42.42 16.71
N LEU A 804 5.89 -41.79 16.23
CA LEU A 804 4.54 -42.00 16.78
C LEU A 804 3.96 -43.38 16.41
N GLY A 805 4.55 -44.07 15.44
CA GLY A 805 4.07 -45.34 14.89
C GLY A 805 3.11 -45.20 13.70
N VAL A 806 3.02 -44.00 13.11
CA VAL A 806 2.23 -43.71 11.89
C VAL A 806 3.03 -44.10 10.65
N ARG A 807 2.37 -44.68 9.64
CA ARG A 807 3.00 -45.04 8.38
C ARG A 807 3.04 -43.86 7.42
N VAL A 808 4.12 -43.73 6.66
CA VAL A 808 4.26 -42.71 5.61
C VAL A 808 4.50 -43.39 4.27
N VAL A 809 3.62 -43.14 3.32
CA VAL A 809 3.63 -43.76 1.99
C VAL A 809 3.79 -42.69 0.93
N PHE A 810 4.60 -42.98 -0.09
CA PHE A 810 4.82 -42.06 -1.20
C PHE A 810 3.78 -42.30 -2.30
N ASP A 811 3.05 -41.25 -2.67
CA ASP A 811 1.97 -41.28 -3.65
C ASP A 811 2.41 -40.79 -5.04
N ASP A 812 1.61 -41.12 -6.06
CA ASP A 812 1.80 -40.74 -7.46
C ASP A 812 3.18 -41.13 -8.07
N PHE A 813 3.76 -42.26 -7.66
CA PHE A 813 5.10 -42.64 -8.13
C PHE A 813 5.14 -42.92 -9.64
N GLY A 814 5.99 -42.16 -10.35
CA GLY A 814 6.29 -42.32 -11.78
C GLY A 814 5.81 -41.18 -12.69
N THR A 815 4.96 -40.28 -12.20
CA THR A 815 4.39 -39.17 -13.00
C THR A 815 5.28 -37.91 -13.03
N GLY A 816 6.31 -37.86 -12.17
CA GLY A 816 7.28 -36.77 -12.04
C GLY A 816 8.75 -37.19 -12.23
N TYR A 817 9.68 -36.26 -12.03
CA TYR A 817 11.14 -36.51 -12.10
C TYR A 817 11.70 -37.05 -10.77
N ALA A 818 10.94 -37.91 -10.08
CA ALA A 818 11.30 -38.44 -8.77
C ALA A 818 12.71 -39.05 -8.79
N SER A 819 13.67 -38.31 -8.22
CA SER A 819 15.03 -38.79 -8.15
C SER A 819 15.07 -39.93 -7.14
N LEU A 820 15.56 -41.11 -7.54
CA LEU A 820 15.82 -42.27 -6.68
C LEU A 820 16.62 -41.91 -5.40
N SER A 821 17.33 -40.77 -5.42
CA SER A 821 17.98 -40.20 -4.24
C SER A 821 17.01 -39.89 -3.09
N TYR A 822 15.79 -39.46 -3.38
CA TYR A 822 14.80 -39.11 -2.35
C TYR A 822 14.19 -40.33 -1.69
N LEU A 823 13.82 -41.36 -2.46
CA LEU A 823 13.36 -42.63 -1.92
C LEU A 823 14.37 -43.29 -0.97
N LYS A 824 15.67 -43.09 -1.22
CA LYS A 824 16.73 -43.57 -0.33
C LYS A 824 16.90 -42.73 0.93
N LYS A 825 16.59 -41.43 0.85
CA LYS A 825 16.87 -40.45 1.91
C LYS A 825 15.76 -40.37 2.94
N PHE A 826 14.51 -40.44 2.50
CA PHE A 826 13.35 -40.39 3.38
C PHE A 826 12.99 -41.78 3.90
N PRO A 827 12.68 -41.94 5.19
CA PRO A 827 12.23 -43.21 5.73
C PRO A 827 10.75 -43.39 5.39
N LEU A 828 10.48 -44.12 4.31
CA LEU A 828 9.13 -44.40 3.82
C LEU A 828 8.75 -45.84 4.18
N ASP A 829 7.46 -46.12 4.31
CA ASP A 829 6.91 -47.46 4.58
C ASP A 829 6.41 -48.14 3.31
N GLY A 830 6.02 -47.36 2.30
CA GLY A 830 5.44 -47.89 1.06
C GLY A 830 5.44 -46.93 -0.12
N LEU A 831 5.08 -47.46 -1.28
CA LEU A 831 4.98 -46.78 -2.57
C LEU A 831 3.63 -47.07 -3.23
N LYS A 832 2.93 -46.01 -3.67
CA LYS A 832 1.72 -46.12 -4.50
C LYS A 832 2.10 -45.89 -5.96
N ILE A 833 1.76 -46.85 -6.82
CA ILE A 833 1.97 -46.74 -8.26
C ILE A 833 0.76 -46.00 -8.84
N ASP A 834 1.02 -44.87 -9.52
CA ASP A 834 -0.04 -44.04 -10.09
C ASP A 834 -0.88 -44.82 -11.11
N ARG A 835 -2.18 -44.50 -11.11
CA ARG A 835 -3.17 -45.13 -11.98
C ARG A 835 -2.84 -45.04 -13.47
N SER A 836 -2.11 -44.01 -13.93
CA SER A 836 -1.83 -43.83 -15.37
C SER A 836 -1.08 -45.03 -15.95
N PHE A 837 -0.08 -45.55 -15.23
CA PHE A 837 0.67 -46.74 -15.64
C PHE A 837 -0.12 -48.04 -15.49
N VAL A 838 -1.07 -48.10 -14.55
CA VAL A 838 -1.87 -49.31 -14.29
C VAL A 838 -3.01 -49.46 -15.31
N LEU A 839 -3.59 -48.34 -15.77
CA LEU A 839 -4.66 -48.34 -16.78
C LEU A 839 -4.21 -48.94 -18.11
N GLU A 840 -2.99 -48.62 -18.57
CA GLU A 840 -2.46 -49.09 -19.85
C GLU A 840 -1.54 -50.32 -19.73
N LEU A 841 -1.43 -50.92 -18.54
CA LEU A 841 -0.52 -52.04 -18.21
C LEU A 841 -0.60 -53.24 -19.19
N LEU A 842 -1.80 -53.56 -19.69
CA LEU A 842 -2.02 -54.68 -20.61
C LEU A 842 -1.75 -54.31 -22.08
N ALA A 843 -1.73 -53.03 -22.42
CA ALA A 843 -1.65 -52.51 -23.78
C ALA A 843 -0.26 -51.94 -24.12
N ASP A 844 0.44 -51.33 -23.16
CA ASP A 844 1.76 -50.74 -23.36
C ASP A 844 2.86 -51.51 -22.61
N SER A 845 3.83 -52.02 -23.37
CA SER A 845 5.03 -52.68 -22.83
C SER A 845 5.94 -51.74 -22.02
N GLY A 846 5.89 -50.43 -22.28
CA GLY A 846 6.62 -49.40 -21.54
C GLY A 846 6.09 -49.25 -20.12
N ASP A 847 4.78 -49.10 -19.97
CA ASP A 847 4.13 -48.99 -18.66
C ASP A 847 4.26 -50.28 -17.84
N ALA A 848 4.16 -51.45 -18.49
CA ALA A 848 4.45 -52.73 -17.86
C ALA A 848 5.90 -52.83 -17.34
N ALA A 849 6.87 -52.25 -18.06
CA ALA A 849 8.26 -52.21 -17.63
C ALA A 849 8.48 -51.24 -16.44
N ILE A 850 7.80 -50.09 -16.44
CA ILE A 850 7.85 -49.12 -15.32
C ILE A 850 7.27 -49.77 -14.07
N VAL A 851 6.06 -50.33 -14.16
CA VAL A 851 5.38 -51.00 -13.05
C VAL A 851 6.20 -52.16 -12.50
N GLY A 852 6.73 -53.03 -13.37
CA GLY A 852 7.60 -54.13 -12.97
C GLY A 852 8.90 -53.66 -12.29
N SER A 853 9.50 -52.58 -12.79
CA SER A 853 10.70 -51.99 -12.19
C SER A 853 10.41 -51.39 -10.82
N THR A 854 9.27 -50.71 -10.65
CA THR A 854 8.84 -50.15 -9.36
C THR A 854 8.59 -51.24 -8.33
N ILE A 855 7.93 -52.34 -8.70
CA ILE A 855 7.71 -53.50 -7.82
C ILE A 855 9.04 -54.17 -7.42
N SER A 856 10.02 -54.21 -8.34
CA SER A 856 11.35 -54.75 -8.01
C SER A 856 12.13 -53.81 -7.09
N LEU A 857 12.04 -52.50 -7.31
CA LEU A 857 12.73 -51.49 -6.52
C LEU A 857 12.23 -51.46 -5.07
N SER A 858 10.91 -51.48 -4.88
CA SER A 858 10.29 -51.48 -3.56
C SER A 858 10.74 -52.66 -2.71
N LYS A 859 10.77 -53.87 -3.29
CA LYS A 859 11.26 -55.09 -2.62
C LYS A 859 12.70 -54.97 -2.18
N GLN A 860 13.55 -54.33 -2.99
CA GLN A 860 14.96 -54.10 -2.64
C GLN A 860 15.13 -53.07 -1.54
N LEU A 861 14.23 -52.10 -1.44
CA LEU A 861 14.22 -51.06 -0.40
C LEU A 861 13.43 -51.48 0.85
N GLY A 862 12.73 -52.62 0.82
CA GLY A 862 11.89 -53.09 1.93
C GLY A 862 10.58 -52.32 2.08
N LEU A 863 10.08 -51.70 1.01
CA LEU A 863 8.86 -50.89 0.98
C LEU A 863 7.65 -51.73 0.52
N SER A 864 6.47 -51.51 1.10
CA SER A 864 5.23 -52.07 0.56
C SER A 864 4.86 -51.40 -0.77
N VAL A 865 4.11 -52.09 -1.62
CA VAL A 865 3.60 -51.52 -2.88
C VAL A 865 2.11 -51.73 -3.01
N ILE A 866 1.43 -50.64 -3.33
CA ILE A 866 0.04 -50.63 -3.73
C ILE A 866 -0.08 -50.11 -5.16
N ALA A 867 -0.82 -50.82 -6.00
CA ALA A 867 -1.13 -50.38 -7.35
C ALA A 867 -2.54 -49.75 -7.39
N GLU A 868 -2.63 -48.54 -7.93
CA GLU A 868 -3.89 -47.80 -8.03
C GLU A 868 -4.58 -47.98 -9.39
N GLY A 869 -5.87 -47.68 -9.48
CA GLY A 869 -6.58 -47.66 -10.76
C GLY A 869 -6.88 -49.04 -11.35
N ILE A 870 -6.93 -50.10 -10.55
CA ILE A 870 -7.27 -51.45 -11.04
C ILE A 870 -8.76 -51.52 -11.39
N GLU A 871 -9.07 -51.61 -12.69
CA GLU A 871 -10.46 -51.63 -13.19
C GLU A 871 -10.99 -53.02 -13.58
N ASN A 872 -10.11 -54.00 -13.78
CA ASN A 872 -10.50 -55.34 -14.20
C ASN A 872 -9.63 -56.45 -13.58
N ARG A 873 -10.14 -57.69 -13.63
CA ARG A 873 -9.47 -58.88 -13.07
C ARG A 873 -8.15 -59.20 -13.76
N ALA A 874 -8.04 -59.00 -15.07
CA ALA A 874 -6.81 -59.33 -15.81
C ALA A 874 -5.63 -58.45 -15.37
N THR A 875 -5.87 -57.16 -15.13
CA THR A 875 -4.88 -56.23 -14.57
C THR A 875 -4.48 -56.66 -13.15
N ALA A 876 -5.44 -57.05 -12.30
CA ALA A 876 -5.17 -57.53 -10.95
C ALA A 876 -4.31 -58.81 -10.93
N ASP A 877 -4.66 -59.79 -11.77
CA ASP A 877 -3.94 -61.07 -11.87
C ASP A 877 -2.50 -60.85 -12.39
N LEU A 878 -2.32 -59.92 -13.34
CA LEU A 878 -0.99 -59.55 -13.85
C LEU A 878 -0.13 -58.90 -12.76
N LEU A 879 -0.66 -57.91 -12.04
CA LEU A 879 0.03 -57.25 -10.93
C LEU A 879 0.40 -58.25 -9.82
N ALA A 880 -0.51 -59.17 -9.48
CA ALA A 880 -0.23 -60.25 -8.53
C ALA A 880 0.89 -61.17 -9.03
N SER A 881 0.93 -61.51 -10.32
CA SER A 881 1.99 -62.33 -10.91
C SER A 881 3.36 -61.64 -10.95
N MET A 882 3.38 -60.30 -11.07
CA MET A 882 4.58 -59.46 -10.93
C MET A 882 5.01 -59.34 -9.46
N GLY A 883 4.16 -59.79 -8.53
CA GLY A 883 4.40 -59.81 -7.09
C GLY A 883 4.12 -58.48 -6.42
N CYS A 884 3.14 -57.72 -6.92
CA CYS A 884 2.50 -56.62 -6.20
C CYS A 884 1.63 -57.19 -5.05
N GLU A 885 1.70 -56.59 -3.86
CA GLU A 885 1.08 -57.14 -2.65
C GLU A 885 -0.32 -56.58 -2.42
N GLU A 886 -0.48 -55.27 -2.63
CA GLU A 886 -1.70 -54.53 -2.34
C GLU A 886 -2.25 -53.89 -3.63
N GLY A 887 -3.57 -53.73 -3.71
CA GLY A 887 -4.23 -53.12 -4.86
C GLY A 887 -5.45 -52.31 -4.49
N GLN A 888 -5.69 -51.27 -5.27
CA GLN A 888 -6.83 -50.36 -5.15
C GLN A 888 -7.39 -50.03 -6.53
N GLY A 889 -8.72 -49.97 -6.64
CA GLY A 889 -9.37 -49.59 -7.89
C GLY A 889 -10.85 -49.96 -7.96
N TYR A 890 -11.50 -49.51 -9.03
CA TYR A 890 -12.94 -49.71 -9.23
C TYR A 890 -13.36 -51.17 -9.38
N PHE A 891 -12.43 -52.06 -9.72
CA PHE A 891 -12.68 -53.50 -9.73
C PHE A 891 -13.07 -54.03 -8.34
N PHE A 892 -12.45 -53.52 -7.28
CA PHE A 892 -12.68 -53.96 -5.90
C PHE A 892 -13.79 -53.15 -5.22
N GLY A 893 -13.86 -51.86 -5.52
CA GLY A 893 -14.89 -50.97 -5.01
C GLY A 893 -14.64 -49.53 -5.41
N ARG A 894 -15.71 -48.81 -5.74
CA ARG A 894 -15.64 -47.36 -5.90
C ARG A 894 -15.57 -46.68 -4.52
N PRO A 895 -15.04 -45.45 -4.41
CA PRO A 895 -15.15 -44.66 -3.19
C PRO A 895 -16.61 -44.58 -2.74
N MET A 896 -16.89 -44.87 -1.47
CA MET A 896 -18.26 -44.94 -0.94
C MET A 896 -18.35 -44.37 0.48
N PRO A 897 -19.54 -43.92 0.94
CA PRO A 897 -19.72 -43.49 2.32
C PRO A 897 -19.39 -44.58 3.34
N ALA A 898 -19.01 -44.21 4.57
CA ALA A 898 -18.64 -45.14 5.64
C ALA A 898 -19.66 -46.26 5.86
N GLN A 899 -20.95 -45.94 5.89
CA GLN A 899 -22.00 -46.94 6.10
C GLN A 899 -22.03 -48.00 4.99
N ALA A 900 -21.91 -47.59 3.72
CA ALA A 900 -21.87 -48.52 2.60
C ALA A 900 -20.59 -49.38 2.64
N PHE A 901 -19.47 -48.79 3.05
CA PHE A 901 -18.21 -49.50 3.24
C PHE A 901 -18.33 -50.59 4.32
N GLU A 902 -18.94 -50.25 5.46
CA GLU A 902 -19.20 -51.19 6.56
C GLU A 902 -20.07 -52.36 6.12
N GLU A 903 -21.18 -52.06 5.42
CA GLU A 903 -22.12 -53.06 4.91
C GLU A 903 -21.49 -54.01 3.88
N GLN A 904 -20.57 -53.51 3.04
CA GLN A 904 -19.98 -54.29 1.96
C GLN A 904 -18.74 -55.09 2.39
N PHE A 905 -17.91 -54.54 3.29
CA PHE A 905 -16.59 -55.11 3.59
C PHE A 905 -16.40 -55.56 5.04
N LEU A 906 -17.22 -55.09 5.99
CA LEU A 906 -17.02 -55.36 7.42
C LEU A 906 -18.07 -56.29 8.05
N THR A 907 -19.23 -56.48 7.43
CA THR A 907 -20.35 -57.30 7.97
C THR A 907 -20.20 -58.82 7.86
N VAL A 908 -19.10 -59.37 7.32
CA VAL A 908 -18.97 -60.83 7.10
C VAL A 908 -18.07 -61.50 8.14
N ARG A 909 -18.67 -61.87 9.28
CA ARG A 909 -18.19 -62.98 10.14
C ARG A 909 -19.38 -63.77 10.70
N GLU A 910 -20.11 -64.48 9.84
CA GLU A 910 -20.92 -65.63 10.28
C GLU A 910 -21.30 -66.64 9.18
N SER A 911 -21.07 -66.36 7.88
CA SER A 911 -21.53 -67.26 6.80
C SER A 911 -20.50 -68.27 6.27
N THR A 912 -19.19 -68.10 6.54
CA THR A 912 -18.15 -68.99 5.97
C THR A 912 -17.87 -70.26 6.78
N ALA A 913 -18.46 -70.42 7.97
CA ALA A 913 -18.32 -71.65 8.77
C ALA A 913 -19.35 -72.75 8.44
N ARG A 914 -20.35 -72.50 7.58
CA ARG A 914 -21.38 -73.50 7.21
C ARG A 914 -21.29 -74.06 5.80
N VAL A 915 -20.47 -73.50 4.92
CA VAL A 915 -20.37 -73.98 3.52
C VAL A 915 -19.23 -74.98 3.30
N LEU A 916 -18.30 -75.13 4.25
CA LEU A 916 -17.20 -76.11 4.18
C LEU A 916 -17.34 -77.31 5.14
N ALA A 917 -18.43 -77.42 5.90
CA ALA A 917 -18.69 -78.53 6.82
C ALA A 917 -19.88 -79.44 6.40
N GLY A 918 -20.52 -79.18 5.26
CA GLY A 918 -21.65 -79.97 4.75
C GLY A 918 -21.30 -80.98 3.65
N GLY A 919 -20.01 -81.25 3.44
CA GLY A 919 -19.50 -82.04 2.31
C GLY A 919 -18.98 -83.44 2.62
N GLU A 920 -19.22 -84.00 3.81
CA GLU A 920 -18.94 -85.41 4.12
C GLU A 920 -19.98 -85.97 5.11
N ALA A 921 -20.99 -86.67 4.56
CA ALA A 921 -21.65 -87.88 5.10
C ALA A 921 -23.15 -87.93 4.72
N ALA A 922 -23.44 -88.90 3.83
CA ALA A 922 -24.72 -89.60 3.59
C ALA A 922 -25.99 -88.80 3.26
#